data_AF-A0A969JE41-F1
#
_entry.id   AF-A0A969JE41-F1
#
_cell.length_a   1.000
_cell.length_b   1.000
_cell.length_c   1.000
_cell.angle_alpha   90.00
_cell.angle_beta   90.00
_cell.angle_gamma   90.00
#
_symmetry.space_group_name_H-M   'P 1'
#
loop_
_entity.id
_entity.type
_entity.pdbx_description
1 polymer ?
#
loop_
_entity_poly.entity_id
_entity_poly.type
_entity_poly.pdbx_seq_one_letter_code
_entity_poly.pdbx_strand_id
1 'polypeptide(L)'
;MESEKSSSILIITGMHRSGTSLTASILQSAGLHIGRKLMEGNHGNVKGHFENLDFHEFHVKVLSSQGIDPDGWTLQHIIDVEAQYIDIAKQLIQKNSISAIWGWKEPRTTLFLEFWANLLPEANFLLIYRAPWEVVDSLYRRGDKIFIEQPELAIKIWQHYNQKILNLYNQHTNRCFLVNLQTILQDIPAFIQRMNQQFSMGLKDPKFSAYDPSALHKPSSGHRASLIAHYFSEAIDLYRELEARGWKADDQVDLSWQEEIQTTPYRVWAFQDWQALGQLERERLSIKTEVQQTQQSLANHSLEEESQFVSSQLRVEEVRQYQTQLCQVEAVLGQSLEQNFQMEGFINQLWQTLQQTRIDLEKLSNQSYSTPEETAVYQAQLHQTEQLLEQSMDQQQAMKELLETAISQGKLTQMDLQHSQSQLQQVQTEHEQFQIQIHQMQVELYDVKSQKQELEQLLEQSMAQQNQAQELLEQSLARLNQVQYDFQETQAQSQHSQSELVEAKAELKKVQAQCYSLQSQLDQVTAQHQEREADFEEQLSSNQKSVEELRLNLERITAELQQSQAGKLKLLQQHQQLETSIRQAQAMQESLMGFQFNSTLSGHLDHESQISVWKAWSAYRMGDKIQMAQHLQRSWKSKPQSISEAVLGWLEQFSRLSSEQGVQFDAASLTTSEEWKQLLRKAMLTKPGLSYPG
;
A
#
# COMPACT_ATOMS: atom_id res chain seq x y z
N MET A 1 -5.48 -37.93 12.56
CA MET A 1 -4.26 -37.13 12.81
C MET A 1 -4.62 -35.69 12.54
N GLU A 2 -5.15 -35.00 13.54
CA GLU A 2 -5.30 -33.54 13.51
C GLU A 2 -3.90 -32.95 13.59
N SER A 3 -3.51 -32.11 12.63
CA SER A 3 -2.24 -31.39 12.71
C SER A 3 -2.30 -30.46 13.92
N GLU A 4 -1.48 -30.71 14.94
CA GLU A 4 -1.26 -29.76 16.03
C GLU A 4 -0.94 -28.39 15.43
N LYS A 5 -1.88 -27.44 15.55
CA LYS A 5 -1.66 -26.05 15.18
C LYS A 5 -0.57 -25.50 16.10
N SER A 6 0.67 -25.46 15.61
CA SER A 6 1.80 -24.82 16.28
C SER A 6 1.39 -23.40 16.72
N SER A 7 1.32 -23.17 18.03
CA SER A 7 1.02 -21.85 18.58
C SER A 7 2.22 -20.94 18.44
N SER A 8 2.04 -19.74 17.88
CA SER A 8 3.11 -18.73 17.79
C SER A 8 3.06 -17.81 19.01
N ILE A 9 4.16 -17.76 19.76
CA ILE A 9 4.33 -16.91 20.94
C ILE A 9 5.14 -15.67 20.56
N LEU A 10 4.64 -14.46 20.85
CA LEU A 10 5.38 -13.22 20.64
C LEU A 10 5.55 -12.42 21.94
N ILE A 11 6.79 -12.25 22.36
CA ILE A 11 7.15 -11.46 23.53
C ILE A 11 7.54 -10.06 23.08
N ILE A 12 6.77 -9.06 23.49
CA ILE A 12 6.98 -7.65 23.12
C ILE A 12 7.66 -6.93 24.27
N THR A 13 8.87 -6.42 24.04
CA THR A 13 9.62 -5.74 25.09
C THR A 13 10.49 -4.61 24.54
N GLY A 14 11.01 -3.80 25.44
CA GLY A 14 11.84 -2.65 25.15
C GLY A 14 12.07 -1.84 26.43
N MET A 15 13.00 -0.90 26.40
CA MET A 15 13.12 0.08 27.48
C MET A 15 11.79 0.80 27.69
N HIS A 16 11.44 1.11 28.95
CA HIS A 16 10.29 1.94 29.28
C HIS A 16 10.29 3.21 28.43
N ARG A 17 9.09 3.68 28.02
CA ARG A 17 8.91 4.87 27.17
C ARG A 17 9.47 4.77 25.73
N SER A 18 9.90 3.58 25.29
CA SER A 18 10.30 3.32 23.89
C SER A 18 9.13 3.03 22.94
N GLY A 19 7.89 3.26 23.37
CA GLY A 19 6.69 3.00 22.54
C GLY A 19 6.19 1.56 22.55
N THR A 20 6.65 0.72 23.48
CA THR A 20 6.20 -0.68 23.62
C THR A 20 4.67 -0.81 23.76
N SER A 21 4.02 0.11 24.49
CA SER A 21 2.55 0.12 24.63
C SER A 21 1.85 0.42 23.30
N LEU A 22 2.41 1.34 22.51
CA LEU A 22 1.87 1.71 21.21
C LEU A 22 1.97 0.54 20.23
N THR A 23 3.14 -0.08 20.13
CA THR A 23 3.34 -1.25 19.28
C THR A 23 2.46 -2.43 19.70
N ALA A 24 2.28 -2.65 21.01
CA ALA A 24 1.35 -3.66 21.51
C ALA A 24 -0.11 -3.39 21.07
N SER A 25 -0.57 -2.15 21.13
CA SER A 25 -1.90 -1.75 20.64
C SER A 25 -2.08 -2.04 19.15
N ILE A 26 -1.08 -1.69 18.32
CA ILE A 26 -1.07 -1.98 16.87
C ILE A 26 -1.21 -3.49 16.64
N LEU A 27 -0.38 -4.30 17.29
CA LEU A 27 -0.38 -5.76 17.11
C LEU A 27 -1.65 -6.42 17.65
N GLN A 28 -2.21 -5.92 18.75
CA GLN A 28 -3.49 -6.41 19.26
C GLN A 28 -4.60 -6.17 18.24
N SER A 29 -4.63 -4.98 17.62
CA SER A 29 -5.60 -4.66 16.56
C SER A 29 -5.42 -5.52 15.30
N ALA A 30 -4.19 -5.97 15.04
CA ALA A 30 -3.82 -6.90 13.97
C ALA A 30 -4.14 -8.38 14.30
N GLY A 31 -4.63 -8.69 15.51
CA GLY A 31 -5.09 -10.02 15.91
C GLY A 31 -4.18 -10.77 16.88
N LEU A 32 -3.12 -10.14 17.42
CA LEU A 32 -2.30 -10.73 18.49
C LEU A 32 -3.05 -10.72 19.84
N HIS A 33 -3.13 -11.88 20.49
CA HIS A 33 -3.71 -11.94 21.84
C HIS A 33 -2.65 -11.65 22.93
N ILE A 34 -2.64 -10.42 23.48
CA ILE A 34 -1.63 -9.95 24.47
C ILE A 34 -1.97 -10.30 25.94
N GLY A 35 -3.20 -10.77 26.19
CA GLY A 35 -3.67 -11.15 27.53
C GLY A 35 -5.06 -10.62 27.85
N ARG A 36 -5.70 -11.16 28.89
CA ARG A 36 -7.04 -10.72 29.35
C ARG A 36 -7.00 -9.69 30.47
N LYS A 37 -5.94 -9.70 31.27
CA LYS A 37 -5.72 -8.77 32.39
C LYS A 37 -4.65 -7.76 31.98
N LEU A 38 -5.09 -6.64 31.43
CA LEU A 38 -4.20 -5.58 30.98
C LEU A 38 -4.20 -4.43 31.99
N MET A 39 -3.03 -3.83 32.20
CA MET A 39 -2.89 -2.65 33.04
C MET A 39 -3.66 -1.45 32.46
N GLU A 40 -4.47 -0.82 33.30
CA GLU A 40 -5.31 0.33 32.96
C GLU A 40 -4.50 1.58 32.58
N GLY A 41 -5.15 2.53 31.90
CA GLY A 41 -4.55 3.80 31.52
C GLY A 41 -4.34 4.73 32.71
N ASN A 42 -3.40 5.67 32.57
CA ASN A 42 -3.21 6.76 33.53
C ASN A 42 -3.02 8.08 32.77
N HIS A 43 -2.87 9.20 33.50
CA HIS A 43 -2.68 10.53 32.90
C HIS A 43 -1.52 10.60 31.88
N GLY A 44 -0.51 9.73 32.00
CA GLY A 44 0.62 9.66 31.07
C GLY A 44 0.45 8.67 29.90
N ASN A 45 -0.67 7.94 29.84
CA ASN A 45 -1.09 7.05 28.76
C ASN A 45 -2.57 6.67 28.92
N VAL A 46 -3.47 7.50 28.37
CA VAL A 46 -4.93 7.41 28.57
C VAL A 46 -5.52 6.11 28.01
N LYS A 47 -4.93 5.54 26.96
CA LYS A 47 -5.44 4.32 26.28
C LYS A 47 -5.05 3.00 26.95
N GLY A 48 -4.30 3.03 28.06
CA GLY A 48 -3.82 1.82 28.75
C GLY A 48 -2.39 1.44 28.37
N HIS A 49 -1.68 0.76 29.27
CA HIS A 49 -0.28 0.37 29.05
C HIS A 49 -0.13 -0.92 28.24
N PHE A 50 -1.23 -1.64 28.01
CA PHE A 50 -1.25 -2.96 27.34
C PHE A 50 -0.29 -3.96 27.99
N GLU A 51 0.04 -3.75 29.27
CA GLU A 51 0.91 -4.63 30.04
C GLU A 51 0.10 -5.79 30.60
N ASN A 52 0.58 -7.01 30.39
CA ASN A 52 -0.06 -8.18 30.98
C ASN A 52 0.27 -8.23 32.48
N LEU A 53 -0.75 -8.07 33.32
CA LEU A 53 -0.59 -7.97 34.77
C LEU A 53 0.02 -9.23 35.39
N ASP A 54 -0.25 -10.40 34.83
CA ASP A 54 0.32 -11.66 35.33
C ASP A 54 1.86 -11.66 35.23
N PHE A 55 2.39 -11.21 34.09
CA PHE A 55 3.84 -11.10 33.87
C PHE A 55 4.42 -9.90 34.63
N HIS A 56 3.69 -8.78 34.70
CA HIS A 56 4.09 -7.64 35.51
C HIS A 56 4.32 -8.03 36.97
N GLU A 57 3.36 -8.73 37.59
CA GLU A 57 3.45 -9.19 38.98
C GLU A 57 4.57 -10.20 39.18
N PHE A 58 4.80 -11.08 38.19
CA PHE A 58 5.92 -12.01 38.20
C PHE A 58 7.26 -11.26 38.26
N HIS A 59 7.50 -10.31 37.36
CA HIS A 59 8.75 -9.54 37.34
C HIS A 59 8.93 -8.72 38.62
N VAL A 60 7.86 -8.06 39.12
CA VAL A 60 7.91 -7.33 40.41
C VAL A 60 8.34 -8.26 41.53
N LYS A 61 7.76 -9.46 41.63
CA LYS A 61 8.07 -10.41 42.71
C LYS A 61 9.52 -10.89 42.65
N VAL A 62 10.02 -11.23 41.46
CA VAL A 62 11.42 -11.66 41.29
C VAL A 62 12.38 -10.52 41.63
N LEU A 63 12.15 -9.30 41.13
CA LEU A 63 12.99 -8.14 41.45
C LEU A 63 12.97 -7.84 42.96
N SER A 64 11.79 -7.82 43.57
CA SER A 64 11.62 -7.53 45.00
C SER A 64 12.29 -8.58 45.90
N SER A 65 12.31 -9.85 45.49
CA SER A 65 12.97 -10.94 46.23
C SER A 65 14.48 -10.72 46.39
N GLN A 66 15.09 -9.96 45.48
CA GLN A 66 16.50 -9.62 45.48
C GLN A 66 16.77 -8.19 45.98
N GLY A 67 15.75 -7.48 46.49
CA GLY A 67 15.87 -6.09 46.93
C GLY A 67 16.07 -5.10 45.78
N ILE A 68 15.71 -5.47 44.55
CA ILE A 68 15.79 -4.62 43.36
C ILE A 68 14.49 -3.81 43.23
N ASP A 69 14.62 -2.58 42.72
CA ASP A 69 13.47 -1.71 42.45
C ASP A 69 12.40 -2.43 41.60
N PRO A 70 11.12 -2.43 42.03
CA PRO A 70 10.06 -3.20 41.38
C PRO A 70 9.69 -2.71 39.97
N ASP A 71 9.96 -1.44 39.66
CA ASP A 71 9.81 -0.88 38.32
C ASP A 71 10.99 -1.27 37.40
N GLY A 72 11.99 -1.98 37.92
CA GLY A 72 13.14 -2.45 37.13
C GLY A 72 14.15 -1.35 36.84
N TRP A 73 14.23 -0.31 37.68
CA TRP A 73 15.30 0.68 37.66
C TRP A 73 16.59 0.09 38.24
N THR A 74 17.22 -0.82 37.49
CA THR A 74 18.43 -1.52 37.90
C THR A 74 19.49 -1.55 36.81
N LEU A 75 20.75 -1.53 37.24
CA LEU A 75 21.94 -1.76 36.42
C LEU A 75 22.54 -3.16 36.67
N GLN A 76 21.85 -4.00 37.45
CA GLN A 76 22.31 -5.34 37.77
C GLN A 76 22.31 -6.23 36.53
N HIS A 77 23.48 -6.76 36.16
CA HIS A 77 23.66 -7.53 34.94
C HIS A 77 22.96 -8.88 34.93
N ILE A 78 22.80 -9.54 36.08
CA ILE A 78 22.18 -10.87 36.18
C ILE A 78 21.04 -10.80 37.18
N ILE A 79 19.84 -11.18 36.74
CA ILE A 79 18.66 -11.32 37.60
C ILE A 79 18.40 -12.82 37.72
N ASP A 80 18.73 -13.40 38.86
CA ASP A 80 18.58 -14.84 39.07
C ASP A 80 17.12 -15.19 39.33
N VAL A 81 16.52 -16.00 38.46
CA VAL A 81 15.16 -16.50 38.66
C VAL A 81 15.22 -17.78 39.50
N GLU A 82 14.94 -17.66 40.79
CA GLU A 82 14.95 -18.80 41.71
C GLU A 82 13.96 -19.90 41.28
N ALA A 83 14.25 -21.15 41.67
CA ALA A 83 13.47 -22.34 41.26
C ALA A 83 11.95 -22.19 41.53
N GLN A 84 11.57 -21.56 42.65
CA GLN A 84 10.17 -21.31 42.99
C GLN A 84 9.42 -20.46 41.95
N TYR A 85 10.13 -19.54 41.27
CA TYR A 85 9.55 -18.68 40.25
C TYR A 85 9.49 -19.38 38.88
N ILE A 86 10.32 -20.39 38.64
CA ILE A 86 10.28 -21.17 37.38
C ILE A 86 8.92 -21.87 37.23
N ASP A 87 8.42 -22.50 38.30
CA ASP A 87 7.12 -23.18 38.26
C ASP A 87 5.96 -22.19 38.10
N ILE A 88 6.05 -21.01 38.73
CA ILE A 88 5.09 -19.93 38.54
C ILE A 88 5.10 -19.47 37.06
N ALA A 89 6.27 -19.27 36.46
CA ALA A 89 6.39 -18.86 35.06
C ALA A 89 5.73 -19.88 34.12
N LYS A 90 5.95 -21.19 34.33
CA LYS A 90 5.30 -22.26 33.56
C LYS A 90 3.77 -22.22 33.69
N GLN A 91 3.24 -21.99 34.89
CA GLN A 91 1.81 -21.83 35.10
C GLN A 91 1.25 -20.58 34.40
N LEU A 92 1.98 -19.47 34.42
CA LEU A 92 1.60 -18.25 33.71
C LEU A 92 1.51 -18.46 32.20
N ILE A 93 2.48 -19.19 31.62
CA ILE A 93 2.49 -19.56 30.20
C ILE A 93 1.23 -20.38 29.88
N GLN A 94 0.97 -21.46 30.62
CA GLN A 94 -0.22 -22.30 30.39
C GLN A 94 -1.53 -21.51 30.50
N LYS A 95 -1.63 -20.63 31.50
CA LYS A 95 -2.80 -19.77 31.72
C LYS A 95 -3.04 -18.77 30.58
N ASN A 96 -1.97 -18.24 29.98
CA ASN A 96 -2.06 -17.21 28.94
C ASN A 96 -2.03 -17.76 27.50
N SER A 97 -1.71 -19.05 27.32
CA SER A 97 -1.70 -19.77 26.02
C SER A 97 -3.11 -20.11 25.50
N ILE A 98 -3.98 -19.10 25.42
CA ILE A 98 -5.42 -19.28 25.12
C ILE A 98 -5.79 -19.10 23.65
N SER A 99 -4.82 -18.74 22.81
CA SER A 99 -5.03 -18.46 21.38
C SER A 99 -3.86 -19.00 20.57
N ALA A 100 -4.09 -19.30 19.28
CA ALA A 100 -3.05 -19.82 18.40
C ALA A 100 -1.89 -18.83 18.18
N ILE A 101 -2.18 -17.53 18.27
CA ILE A 101 -1.20 -16.44 18.18
C ILE A 101 -1.38 -15.59 19.43
N TRP A 102 -0.46 -15.72 20.36
CA TRP A 102 -0.54 -15.04 21.66
C TRP A 102 0.82 -14.53 22.11
N GLY A 103 0.81 -13.73 23.15
CA GLY A 103 2.02 -13.13 23.67
C GLY A 103 1.74 -12.26 24.88
N TRP A 104 2.75 -11.52 25.29
CA TRP A 104 2.59 -10.46 26.27
C TRP A 104 3.50 -9.29 25.91
N LYS A 105 3.09 -8.10 26.35
CA LYS A 105 3.94 -6.93 26.41
C LYS A 105 4.21 -6.62 27.86
N GLU A 106 5.47 -6.42 28.20
CA GLU A 106 5.87 -5.88 29.49
C GLU A 106 7.34 -5.38 29.38
N PRO A 107 7.66 -4.09 29.62
CA PRO A 107 9.01 -3.55 29.46
C PRO A 107 10.13 -4.23 30.28
N ARG A 108 9.89 -4.59 31.55
CA ARG A 108 10.86 -5.27 32.43
C ARG A 108 11.19 -6.68 31.96
N THR A 109 10.39 -7.29 31.08
CA THR A 109 10.74 -8.53 30.37
C THR A 109 12.12 -8.43 29.72
N THR A 110 12.56 -7.22 29.35
CA THR A 110 13.93 -6.93 28.86
C THR A 110 15.02 -7.40 29.83
N LEU A 111 14.80 -7.30 31.14
CA LEU A 111 15.76 -7.75 32.16
C LEU A 111 15.83 -9.28 32.28
N PHE A 112 14.77 -9.98 31.81
CA PHE A 112 14.58 -11.43 31.92
C PHE A 112 14.69 -12.15 30.56
N LEU A 113 15.22 -11.50 29.52
CA LEU A 113 15.22 -12.03 28.15
C LEU A 113 15.85 -13.43 28.03
N GLU A 114 17.01 -13.63 28.65
CA GLU A 114 17.70 -14.93 28.65
C GLU A 114 16.89 -16.03 29.35
N PHE A 115 16.26 -15.69 30.49
CA PHE A 115 15.37 -16.61 31.20
C PHE A 115 14.19 -17.05 30.32
N TRP A 116 13.51 -16.11 29.66
CA TRP A 116 12.37 -16.44 28.80
C TRP A 116 12.80 -17.17 27.52
N ALA A 117 13.95 -16.82 26.92
CA ALA A 117 14.46 -17.49 25.74
C ALA A 117 14.82 -18.96 26.00
N ASN A 118 15.32 -19.26 27.20
CA ASN A 118 15.61 -20.62 27.67
C ASN A 118 14.35 -21.39 28.06
N LEU A 119 13.39 -20.74 28.73
CA LEU A 119 12.15 -21.38 29.17
C LEU A 119 11.18 -21.67 28.02
N LEU A 120 11.19 -20.83 26.99
CA LEU A 120 10.33 -20.94 25.80
C LEU A 120 11.18 -20.89 24.52
N PRO A 121 11.80 -22.01 24.08
CA PRO A 121 12.63 -22.06 22.87
C PRO A 121 11.90 -21.73 21.57
N GLU A 122 10.57 -21.81 21.56
CA GLU A 122 9.70 -21.51 20.42
C GLU A 122 9.20 -20.06 20.40
N ALA A 123 9.46 -19.27 21.45
CA ALA A 123 9.00 -17.89 21.50
C ALA A 123 9.80 -16.98 20.55
N ASN A 124 9.08 -16.08 19.89
CA ASN A 124 9.64 -14.98 19.11
C ASN A 124 9.65 -13.70 19.96
N PHE A 125 10.60 -12.82 19.70
CA PHE A 125 10.80 -11.58 20.45
C PHE A 125 10.69 -10.37 19.53
N LEU A 126 9.81 -9.45 19.88
CA LEU A 126 9.76 -8.11 19.30
C LEU A 126 10.48 -7.14 20.24
N LEU A 127 11.64 -6.67 19.81
CA LEU A 127 12.55 -5.84 20.58
C LEU A 127 12.46 -4.40 20.06
N ILE A 128 11.84 -3.53 20.85
CA ILE A 128 11.54 -2.15 20.45
C ILE A 128 12.52 -1.21 21.13
N TYR A 129 13.13 -0.34 20.34
CA TYR A 129 14.01 0.71 20.85
C TYR A 129 13.61 2.09 20.33
N ARG A 130 14.10 3.12 21.00
CA ARG A 130 13.88 4.53 20.70
C ARG A 130 15.13 5.32 21.08
N ALA A 131 15.34 6.47 20.44
CA ALA A 131 16.48 7.34 20.69
C ALA A 131 16.65 7.68 22.19
N PRO A 132 17.89 7.71 22.71
CA PRO A 132 18.15 7.88 24.13
C PRO A 132 17.61 9.21 24.69
N TRP A 133 17.78 10.32 23.95
CA TRP A 133 17.29 11.64 24.38
C TRP A 133 15.77 11.71 24.48
N GLU A 134 15.04 11.01 23.62
CA GLU A 134 13.57 10.99 23.68
C GLU A 134 13.06 10.16 24.85
N VAL A 135 13.72 9.04 25.15
CA VAL A 135 13.35 8.19 26.30
C VAL A 135 13.63 8.92 27.61
N VAL A 136 14.83 9.48 27.77
CA VAL A 136 15.22 10.23 28.96
C VAL A 136 14.28 11.41 29.21
N ASP A 137 13.99 12.19 28.18
CA ASP A 137 13.04 13.31 28.25
C ASP A 137 11.62 12.87 28.65
N SER A 138 11.17 11.71 28.15
CA SER A 138 9.88 11.12 28.55
C SER A 138 9.85 10.63 30.00
N LEU A 139 10.97 10.11 30.51
CA LEU A 139 11.11 9.68 31.92
C LEU A 139 11.10 10.89 32.87
N TYR A 140 11.84 11.95 32.53
CA TYR A 140 11.85 13.16 33.36
C TYR A 140 10.47 13.82 33.45
N ARG A 141 9.70 13.84 32.35
CA ARG A 141 8.30 14.34 32.39
C ARG A 141 7.37 13.47 33.22
N ARG A 142 7.59 12.15 33.25
CA ARG A 142 6.82 11.24 34.11
C ARG A 142 7.06 11.53 35.59
N GLY A 143 8.24 12.03 35.95
CA GLY A 143 8.55 12.53 37.28
C GLY A 143 8.87 11.43 38.30
N ASP A 144 9.44 10.30 37.87
CA ASP A 144 9.83 9.25 38.81
C ASP A 144 10.91 9.76 39.76
N LYS A 145 10.69 9.57 41.06
CA LYS A 145 11.53 10.15 42.13
C LYS A 145 13.01 9.78 41.99
N ILE A 146 13.30 8.57 41.54
CA ILE A 146 14.67 8.09 41.36
C ILE A 146 15.46 8.92 40.33
N PHE A 147 14.81 9.40 39.27
CA PHE A 147 15.45 10.24 38.26
C PHE A 147 15.54 11.71 38.68
N ILE A 148 14.77 12.12 39.69
CA ILE A 148 14.94 13.44 40.31
C ILE A 148 16.18 13.40 41.22
N GLU A 149 16.34 12.33 42.00
CA GLU A 149 17.48 12.14 42.90
C GLU A 149 18.78 11.81 42.14
N GLN A 150 18.69 11.06 41.05
CA GLN A 150 19.81 10.63 40.20
C GLN A 150 19.48 10.77 38.70
N PRO A 151 19.56 11.97 38.11
CA PRO A 151 19.15 12.21 36.72
C PRO A 151 19.88 11.33 35.69
N GLU A 152 21.20 11.18 35.84
CA GLU A 152 22.02 10.35 34.94
C GLU A 152 21.61 8.86 34.93
N LEU A 153 20.86 8.40 35.92
CA LEU A 153 20.39 7.02 35.93
C LEU A 153 19.46 6.74 34.76
N ALA A 154 18.68 7.72 34.29
CA ALA A 154 17.76 7.52 33.16
C ALA A 154 18.50 7.05 31.89
N ILE A 155 19.65 7.66 31.57
CA ILE A 155 20.44 7.26 30.40
C ILE A 155 21.20 5.95 30.64
N LYS A 156 21.73 5.73 31.86
CA LYS A 156 22.41 4.47 32.22
C LYS A 156 21.46 3.26 32.14
N ILE A 157 20.22 3.43 32.61
CA ILE A 157 19.18 2.39 32.50
C ILE A 157 18.80 2.17 31.03
N TRP A 158 18.65 3.24 30.24
CA TRP A 158 18.41 3.10 28.80
C TRP A 158 19.53 2.27 28.15
N GLN A 159 20.80 2.54 28.47
CA GLN A 159 21.93 1.76 27.97
C GLN A 159 21.84 0.30 28.41
N HIS A 160 21.56 0.05 29.69
CA HIS A 160 21.48 -1.29 30.24
C HIS A 160 20.39 -2.14 29.56
N TYR A 161 19.18 -1.60 29.40
CA TYR A 161 18.07 -2.29 28.74
C TYR A 161 18.39 -2.57 27.26
N ASN A 162 18.94 -1.59 26.55
CA ASN A 162 19.24 -1.76 25.13
C ASN A 162 20.45 -2.68 24.89
N GLN A 163 21.40 -2.76 25.83
CA GLN A 163 22.46 -3.77 25.78
C GLN A 163 21.90 -5.18 25.94
N LYS A 164 20.93 -5.39 26.85
CA LYS A 164 20.22 -6.66 27.01
C LYS A 164 19.49 -7.07 25.72
N ILE A 165 18.84 -6.10 25.06
CA ILE A 165 18.20 -6.29 23.75
C ILE A 165 19.20 -6.76 22.69
N LEU A 166 20.33 -6.06 22.55
CA LEU A 166 21.35 -6.45 21.56
C LEU A 166 21.97 -7.81 21.87
N ASN A 167 22.22 -8.13 23.13
CA ASN A 167 22.78 -9.42 23.53
C ASN A 167 21.86 -10.57 23.09
N LEU A 168 20.55 -10.46 23.36
CA LEU A 168 19.59 -11.47 22.91
C LEU A 168 19.52 -11.54 21.38
N TYR A 169 19.45 -10.39 20.70
CA TYR A 169 19.37 -10.33 19.24
C TYR A 169 20.58 -11.01 18.56
N ASN A 170 21.78 -10.79 19.10
CA ASN A 170 23.01 -11.38 18.59
C ASN A 170 23.08 -12.90 18.85
N GLN A 171 22.47 -13.39 19.92
CA GLN A 171 22.43 -14.83 20.25
C GLN A 171 21.33 -15.58 19.48
N HIS A 172 20.19 -14.92 19.20
CA HIS A 172 18.98 -15.56 18.67
C HIS A 172 18.34 -14.77 17.52
N THR A 173 19.15 -14.33 16.55
CA THR A 173 18.71 -13.43 15.46
C THR A 173 17.47 -13.92 14.71
N ASN A 174 17.36 -15.23 14.47
CA ASN A 174 16.21 -15.83 13.78
C ASN A 174 14.87 -15.71 14.55
N ARG A 175 14.93 -15.55 15.87
CA ARG A 175 13.77 -15.43 16.76
C ARG A 175 13.51 -14.00 17.21
N CYS A 176 14.33 -13.04 16.79
CA CYS A 176 14.23 -11.65 17.22
C CYS A 176 13.90 -10.72 16.06
N PHE A 177 12.98 -9.79 16.31
CA PHE A 177 12.66 -8.68 15.42
C PHE A 177 13.03 -7.39 16.14
N LEU A 178 14.13 -6.78 15.74
CA LEU A 178 14.64 -5.53 16.32
C LEU A 178 14.12 -4.35 15.50
N VAL A 179 13.49 -3.36 16.12
CA VAL A 179 12.90 -2.25 15.38
C VAL A 179 12.81 -0.94 16.18
N ASN A 180 13.04 0.18 15.51
CA ASN A 180 12.86 1.52 16.07
C ASN A 180 11.37 1.89 16.03
N LEU A 181 10.86 2.49 17.11
CA LEU A 181 9.50 3.02 17.13
C LEU A 181 9.16 3.90 15.92
N GLN A 182 10.05 4.80 15.53
CA GLN A 182 9.81 5.73 14.42
C GLN A 182 9.66 5.00 13.08
N THR A 183 10.40 3.91 12.88
CA THR A 183 10.29 3.07 11.68
C THR A 183 8.96 2.33 11.62
N ILE A 184 8.43 1.85 12.75
CA ILE A 184 7.09 1.26 12.81
C ILE A 184 6.04 2.29 12.35
N LEU A 185 6.18 3.54 12.80
CA LEU A 185 5.20 4.60 12.53
C LEU A 185 5.30 5.17 11.11
N GLN A 186 6.45 5.03 10.45
CA GLN A 186 6.63 5.42 9.05
C GLN A 186 5.83 4.50 8.11
N ASP A 187 5.86 3.18 8.36
CA ASP A 187 5.16 2.19 7.53
C ASP A 187 4.65 1.00 8.36
N ILE A 188 3.46 1.17 8.94
CA ILE A 188 2.79 0.13 9.74
C ILE A 188 2.45 -1.10 8.88
N PRO A 189 1.88 -0.98 7.66
CA PRO A 189 1.65 -2.14 6.80
C PRO A 189 2.90 -2.95 6.50
N ALA A 190 4.02 -2.32 6.12
CA ALA A 190 5.28 -3.03 5.87
C ALA A 190 5.81 -3.71 7.14
N PHE A 191 5.67 -3.07 8.30
CA PHE A 191 6.03 -3.68 9.59
C PHE A 191 5.24 -4.97 9.84
N ILE A 192 3.92 -4.96 9.67
CA ILE A 192 3.06 -6.15 9.85
C ILE A 192 3.38 -7.23 8.82
N GLN A 193 3.58 -6.85 7.55
CA GLN A 193 3.96 -7.78 6.49
C GLN A 193 5.29 -8.47 6.81
N ARG A 194 6.31 -7.72 7.25
CA ARG A 194 7.61 -8.26 7.62
C ARG A 194 7.51 -9.19 8.83
N MET A 195 6.75 -8.81 9.86
CA MET A 195 6.49 -9.67 11.03
C MET A 195 5.87 -11.01 10.62
N ASN A 196 4.90 -10.99 9.69
CA ASN A 196 4.28 -12.19 9.16
C ASN A 196 5.25 -13.06 8.35
N GLN A 197 6.10 -12.45 7.52
CA GLN A 197 7.13 -13.17 6.77
C GLN A 197 8.15 -13.85 7.69
N GLN A 198 8.55 -13.18 8.77
CA GLN A 198 9.59 -13.68 9.66
C GLN A 198 9.06 -14.76 10.62
N PHE A 199 7.88 -14.56 11.19
CA PHE A 199 7.36 -15.42 12.28
C PHE A 199 6.13 -16.25 11.90
N SER A 200 5.64 -16.16 10.66
CA SER A 200 4.46 -16.92 10.18
C SER A 200 3.22 -16.73 11.04
N MET A 201 2.99 -15.51 11.55
CA MET A 201 1.95 -15.22 12.55
C MET A 201 0.56 -14.98 11.97
N GLY A 202 0.40 -14.72 10.67
CA GLY A 202 -0.92 -14.46 10.08
C GLY A 202 -1.67 -13.25 10.65
N LEU A 203 -0.92 -12.23 11.13
CA LEU A 203 -1.45 -10.94 11.57
C LEU A 203 -2.18 -10.25 10.41
N LYS A 204 -3.27 -9.57 10.71
CA LYS A 204 -4.11 -8.84 9.76
C LYS A 204 -3.75 -7.36 9.74
N ASP A 205 -4.29 -6.62 8.77
CA ASP A 205 -4.14 -5.18 8.75
C ASP A 205 -4.74 -4.55 10.02
N PRO A 206 -3.98 -3.69 10.73
CA PRO A 206 -4.41 -3.12 11.99
C PRO A 206 -5.56 -2.12 11.76
N LYS A 207 -6.53 -2.10 12.68
CA LYS A 207 -7.62 -1.11 12.65
C LYS A 207 -7.09 0.23 13.18
N PHE A 208 -6.93 1.20 12.28
CA PHE A 208 -6.28 2.50 12.54
C PHE A 208 -6.90 3.39 13.65
N SER A 209 -8.09 3.07 14.18
CA SER A 209 -8.76 3.87 15.21
C SER A 209 -8.13 3.80 16.61
N ALA A 210 -7.04 3.05 16.80
CA ALA A 210 -6.43 2.83 18.11
C ALA A 210 -5.33 3.84 18.49
N TYR A 211 -4.91 4.74 17.59
CA TYR A 211 -3.71 5.57 17.75
C TYR A 211 -4.01 7.08 17.91
N ASP A 212 -3.15 7.78 18.66
CA ASP A 212 -3.07 9.25 18.70
C ASP A 212 -1.57 9.63 18.62
N PRO A 213 -1.11 10.14 17.47
CA PRO A 213 0.28 10.56 17.28
C PRO A 213 0.75 11.68 18.22
N SER A 214 -0.16 12.48 18.79
CA SER A 214 0.18 13.59 19.68
C SER A 214 0.74 13.14 21.04
N ALA A 215 0.50 11.88 21.42
CA ALA A 215 1.05 11.29 22.65
C ALA A 215 2.58 11.11 22.60
N LEU A 216 3.20 11.17 21.42
CA LEU A 216 4.65 11.12 21.24
C LEU A 216 5.21 12.54 21.09
N HIS A 217 5.54 13.16 22.23
CA HIS A 217 6.29 14.40 22.21
C HIS A 217 7.68 14.15 21.58
N LYS A 218 7.99 14.88 20.51
CA LYS A 218 9.35 15.00 19.96
C LYS A 218 9.96 16.28 20.52
N PRO A 219 10.86 16.21 21.51
CA PRO A 219 11.59 17.38 21.95
C PRO A 219 12.45 17.93 20.80
N SER A 220 12.78 19.23 20.80
CA SER A 220 13.79 19.76 19.87
C SER A 220 15.11 19.00 20.12
N SER A 221 15.47 18.12 19.18
CA SER A 221 16.41 17.02 19.36
C SER A 221 17.85 17.49 19.51
N GLY A 222 18.24 18.60 18.88
CA GLY A 222 19.64 19.02 18.74
C GLY A 222 20.41 19.18 20.06
N HIS A 223 19.91 19.96 21.02
CA HIS A 223 20.64 20.25 22.27
C HIS A 223 20.78 19.02 23.18
N ARG A 224 19.67 18.34 23.46
CA ARG A 224 19.64 17.20 24.39
C ARG A 224 20.40 15.98 23.84
N ALA A 225 20.32 15.74 22.53
CA ALA A 225 21.13 14.72 21.87
C ALA A 225 22.63 15.04 22.00
N SER A 226 23.02 16.31 21.83
CA SER A 226 24.41 16.76 21.97
C SER A 226 24.96 16.61 23.39
N LEU A 227 24.15 16.90 24.42
CA LEU A 227 24.51 16.68 25.82
C LEU A 227 24.79 15.19 26.09
N ILE A 228 23.88 14.30 25.65
CA ILE A 228 24.06 12.85 25.82
C ILE A 228 25.29 12.38 25.05
N ALA A 229 25.50 12.85 23.81
CA ALA A 229 26.67 12.47 23.03
C ALA A 229 28.00 12.86 23.68
N HIS A 230 28.03 14.00 24.38
CA HIS A 230 29.24 14.48 25.05
C HIS A 230 29.59 13.68 26.32
N TYR A 231 28.61 13.41 27.19
CA TYR A 231 28.85 12.77 28.50
C TYR A 231 28.63 11.26 28.52
N PHE A 232 27.86 10.72 27.57
CA PHE A 232 27.48 9.31 27.47
C PHE A 232 27.64 8.84 26.02
N SER A 233 28.85 8.98 25.48
CA SER A 233 29.18 8.59 24.10
C SER A 233 28.80 7.14 23.80
N GLU A 234 28.92 6.26 24.79
CA GLU A 234 28.57 4.85 24.72
C GLU A 234 27.08 4.63 24.46
N ALA A 235 26.20 5.55 24.89
CA ALA A 235 24.77 5.49 24.59
C ALA A 235 24.50 5.80 23.10
N ILE A 236 25.27 6.72 22.51
CA ILE A 236 25.19 7.03 21.09
C ILE A 236 25.75 5.89 20.25
N ASP A 237 26.87 5.31 20.66
CA ASP A 237 27.45 4.14 20.01
C ASP A 237 26.47 2.96 20.04
N LEU A 238 25.85 2.70 21.19
CA LEU A 238 24.82 1.70 21.35
C LEU A 238 23.58 1.99 20.48
N TYR A 239 23.14 3.24 20.40
CA TYR A 239 22.02 3.63 19.54
C TYR A 239 22.34 3.43 18.06
N ARG A 240 23.55 3.78 17.62
CA ARG A 240 24.03 3.51 16.25
C ARG A 240 24.06 2.01 15.96
N GLU A 241 24.48 1.20 16.94
CA GLU A 241 24.49 -0.25 16.83
C GLU A 241 23.08 -0.87 16.71
N LEU A 242 22.10 -0.29 17.42
CA LEU A 242 20.68 -0.64 17.26
C LEU A 242 20.16 -0.25 15.87
N GLU A 243 20.42 0.97 15.43
CA GLU A 243 20.01 1.46 14.10
C GLU A 243 20.59 0.63 12.95
N ALA A 244 21.84 0.19 13.07
CA ALA A 244 22.49 -0.64 12.06
C ALA A 244 21.92 -2.07 11.96
N ARG A 245 21.29 -2.59 13.03
CA ARG A 245 20.73 -3.95 13.08
C ARG A 245 19.21 -4.00 13.03
N GLY A 246 18.55 -2.89 13.36
CA GLY A 246 17.10 -2.77 13.36
C GLY A 246 16.53 -2.86 11.96
N TRP A 247 15.35 -3.47 11.84
CA TRP A 247 14.61 -3.54 10.59
C TRP A 247 14.23 -2.13 10.11
N LYS A 248 14.31 -1.92 8.79
CA LYS A 248 13.92 -0.71 8.04
C LYS A 248 13.07 -1.12 6.84
N ALA A 249 12.13 -0.28 6.43
CA ALA A 249 11.26 -0.57 5.28
C ALA A 249 12.04 -0.53 3.95
N ASP A 250 12.97 0.42 3.81
CA ASP A 250 13.73 0.66 2.56
C ASP A 250 15.20 0.19 2.62
N ASP A 251 15.57 -0.61 3.64
CA ASP A 251 16.96 -1.05 3.92
C ASP A 251 18.01 0.08 4.03
N GLN A 252 17.60 1.35 4.08
CA GLN A 252 18.48 2.49 4.34
C GLN A 252 18.57 2.81 5.83
N VAL A 253 19.81 2.96 6.31
CA VAL A 253 20.08 3.39 7.69
C VAL A 253 19.94 4.91 7.75
N ASP A 254 18.91 5.39 8.44
CA ASP A 254 18.73 6.82 8.72
C ASP A 254 19.66 7.25 9.87
N LEU A 255 20.77 7.89 9.49
CA LEU A 255 21.72 8.51 10.43
C LEU A 255 21.64 10.04 10.42
N SER A 256 20.57 10.63 9.87
CA SER A 256 20.39 12.10 9.79
C SER A 256 20.46 12.77 11.17
N TRP A 257 20.01 12.07 12.22
CA TRP A 257 20.11 12.51 13.61
C TRP A 257 21.56 12.73 14.08
N GLN A 258 22.58 12.15 13.42
CA GLN A 258 23.99 12.42 13.73
C GLN A 258 24.41 13.82 13.29
N GLU A 259 23.83 14.33 12.20
CA GLU A 259 24.08 15.69 11.71
C GLU A 259 23.45 16.73 12.65
N GLU A 260 22.40 16.35 13.37
CA GLU A 260 21.76 17.18 14.40
C GLU A 260 22.56 17.27 15.71
N ILE A 261 23.49 16.32 15.95
CA ILE A 261 24.38 16.32 17.12
C ILE A 261 25.51 17.33 16.87
N GLN A 262 25.43 18.46 17.56
CA GLN A 262 26.41 19.54 17.42
C GLN A 262 27.61 19.31 18.33
N THR A 263 28.82 19.50 17.79
CA THR A 263 30.06 19.22 18.53
C THR A 263 30.41 20.26 19.61
N THR A 264 29.83 21.46 19.58
CA THR A 264 30.44 22.60 20.30
C THR A 264 29.58 23.77 20.85
N PRO A 265 28.22 23.79 20.89
CA PRO A 265 27.49 24.87 21.57
C PRO A 265 26.89 24.49 22.93
N TYR A 266 27.31 23.38 23.54
CA TYR A 266 26.83 22.94 24.87
C TYR A 266 26.86 24.05 25.94
N ARG A 267 27.92 24.88 25.96
CA ARG A 267 28.07 25.94 26.96
C ARG A 267 26.94 26.97 26.89
N VAL A 268 26.58 27.43 25.69
CA VAL A 268 25.55 28.46 25.52
C VAL A 268 24.21 27.92 26.00
N TRP A 269 23.88 26.70 25.61
CA TRP A 269 22.63 26.06 26.01
C TRP A 269 22.57 25.78 27.52
N ALA A 270 23.67 25.36 28.14
CA ALA A 270 23.72 25.18 29.60
C ALA A 270 23.44 26.50 30.35
N PHE A 271 23.97 27.63 29.87
CA PHE A 271 23.66 28.95 30.45
C PHE A 271 22.23 29.41 30.14
N GLN A 272 21.67 29.06 28.98
CA GLN A 272 20.26 29.33 28.65
C GLN A 272 19.30 28.52 29.52
N ASP A 273 19.57 27.23 29.73
CA ASP A 273 18.81 26.37 30.63
C ASP A 273 18.88 26.88 32.07
N TRP A 274 20.07 27.30 32.53
CA TRP A 274 20.24 27.92 33.85
C TRP A 274 19.48 29.25 33.95
N GLN A 275 19.56 30.10 32.93
CA GLN A 275 18.80 31.36 32.90
C GLN A 275 17.29 31.11 32.94
N ALA A 276 16.78 30.14 32.16
CA ALA A 276 15.38 29.75 32.14
C ALA A 276 14.93 29.19 33.50
N LEU A 277 15.76 28.35 34.13
CA LEU A 277 15.50 27.85 35.48
C LEU A 277 15.41 29.00 36.49
N GLY A 278 16.34 29.96 36.43
CA GLY A 278 16.31 31.15 37.30
C GLY A 278 15.10 32.07 37.04
N GLN A 279 14.62 32.16 35.80
CA GLN A 279 13.36 32.84 35.47
C GLN A 279 12.17 32.13 36.11
N LEU A 280 12.05 30.81 35.91
CA LEU A 280 10.99 30.00 36.50
C LEU A 280 11.01 30.02 38.03
N GLU A 281 12.19 30.01 38.66
CA GLU A 281 12.32 30.13 40.12
C GLU A 281 11.84 31.47 40.64
N ARG A 282 12.16 32.57 39.93
CA ARG A 282 11.67 33.91 40.27
C ARG A 282 10.16 34.01 40.13
N GLU A 283 9.60 33.51 39.04
CA GLU A 283 8.15 33.48 38.81
C GLU A 283 7.44 32.66 39.89
N ARG A 284 7.95 31.46 40.19
CA ARG A 284 7.41 30.60 41.27
C ARG A 284 7.48 31.31 42.63
N LEU A 285 8.59 31.99 42.94
CA LEU A 285 8.74 32.71 44.20
C LEU A 285 7.81 33.93 44.29
N SER A 286 7.64 34.66 43.19
CA SER A 286 6.71 35.78 43.09
C SER A 286 5.29 35.32 43.37
N ILE A 287 4.82 34.30 42.66
CA ILE A 287 3.49 33.72 42.83
C ILE A 287 3.30 33.19 44.26
N LYS A 288 4.30 32.49 44.81
CA LYS A 288 4.23 31.99 46.19
C LYS A 288 4.12 33.12 47.22
N THR A 289 4.84 34.21 47.01
CA THR A 289 4.82 35.38 47.90
C THR A 289 3.47 36.07 47.83
N GLU A 290 2.93 36.26 46.63
CA GLU A 290 1.61 36.85 46.40
C GLU A 290 0.51 36.03 47.07
N VAL A 291 0.53 34.70 46.90
CA VAL A 291 -0.40 33.80 47.59
C VAL A 291 -0.29 33.91 49.11
N GLN A 292 0.93 33.95 49.65
CA GLN A 292 1.15 34.04 51.09
C GLN A 292 0.71 35.39 51.67
N GLN A 293 0.95 36.49 50.95
CA GLN A 293 0.51 37.83 51.34
C GLN A 293 -1.02 37.92 51.37
N THR A 294 -1.69 37.41 50.34
CA THR A 294 -3.16 37.38 50.28
C THR A 294 -3.75 36.53 51.40
N GLN A 295 -3.17 35.36 51.69
CA GLN A 295 -3.60 34.52 52.81
C GLN A 295 -3.42 35.21 54.17
N GLN A 296 -2.31 35.91 54.37
CA GLN A 296 -2.04 36.63 55.62
C GLN A 296 -2.95 37.84 55.81
N SER A 297 -3.21 38.61 54.74
CA SER A 297 -4.17 39.71 54.77
C SER A 297 -5.58 39.21 55.13
N LEU A 298 -6.02 38.11 54.53
CA LEU A 298 -7.33 37.50 54.85
C LEU A 298 -7.41 37.05 56.32
N ALA A 299 -6.35 36.44 56.84
CA ALA A 299 -6.30 36.00 58.24
C ALA A 299 -6.32 37.18 59.23
N ASN A 300 -5.59 38.25 58.94
CA ASN A 300 -5.56 39.45 59.78
C ASN A 300 -6.94 40.14 59.81
N HIS A 301 -7.59 40.29 58.65
CA HIS A 301 -8.94 40.85 58.59
C HIS A 301 -9.96 39.99 59.36
N SER A 302 -9.87 38.65 59.28
CA SER A 302 -10.72 37.77 60.06
C SER A 302 -10.54 37.92 61.58
N LEU A 303 -9.31 38.15 62.05
CA LEU A 303 -9.03 38.38 63.47
C LEU A 303 -9.51 39.76 63.94
N GLU A 304 -9.37 40.79 63.10
CA GLU A 304 -9.87 42.13 63.39
C GLU A 304 -11.40 42.15 63.51
N GLU A 305 -12.12 41.44 62.64
CA GLU A 305 -13.57 41.28 62.74
C GLU A 305 -13.99 40.58 64.04
N GLU A 306 -13.32 39.50 64.42
CA GLU A 306 -13.63 38.76 65.64
C GLU A 306 -13.40 39.64 66.89
N SER A 307 -12.32 40.41 66.92
CA SER A 307 -12.04 41.36 68.00
C SER A 307 -13.07 42.49 68.07
N GLN A 308 -13.47 43.05 66.92
CA GLN A 308 -14.51 44.09 66.87
C GLN A 308 -15.86 43.55 67.32
N PHE A 309 -16.23 42.34 66.88
CA PHE A 309 -17.46 41.69 67.30
C PHE A 309 -17.55 41.48 68.81
N VAL A 310 -16.47 40.99 69.44
CA VAL A 310 -16.40 40.85 70.91
C VAL A 310 -16.53 42.21 71.60
N SER A 311 -15.85 43.25 71.10
CA SER A 311 -15.98 44.61 71.65
C SER A 311 -17.41 45.15 71.52
N SER A 312 -18.11 44.88 70.42
CA SER A 312 -19.51 45.27 70.25
C SER A 312 -20.42 44.56 71.25
N GLN A 313 -20.21 43.26 71.49
CA GLN A 313 -21.00 42.50 72.46
C GLN A 313 -20.84 43.05 73.89
N LEU A 314 -19.63 43.41 74.29
CA LEU A 314 -19.37 44.03 75.59
C LEU A 314 -20.13 45.35 75.75
N ARG A 315 -20.11 46.21 74.72
CA ARG A 315 -20.84 47.50 74.74
C ARG A 315 -22.36 47.33 74.79
N VAL A 316 -22.91 46.30 74.13
CA VAL A 316 -24.35 46.00 74.24
C VAL A 316 -24.72 45.63 75.68
N GLU A 317 -23.87 44.88 76.37
CA GLU A 317 -24.10 44.53 77.78
C GLU A 317 -23.96 45.75 78.70
N GLU A 318 -23.00 46.65 78.45
CA GLU A 318 -22.88 47.93 79.18
C GLU A 318 -24.14 48.80 79.02
N VAL A 319 -24.65 48.96 77.79
CA VAL A 319 -25.90 49.68 77.52
C VAL A 319 -27.06 49.07 78.31
N ARG A 320 -27.16 47.74 78.37
CA ARG A 320 -28.20 47.03 79.11
C ARG A 320 -28.09 47.26 80.63
N GLN A 321 -26.88 47.32 81.16
CA GLN A 321 -26.63 47.64 82.56
C GLN A 321 -27.08 49.06 82.89
N TYR A 322 -26.72 50.06 82.09
CA TYR A 322 -27.15 51.44 82.30
C TYR A 322 -28.67 51.61 82.19
N GLN A 323 -29.32 50.93 81.24
CA GLN A 323 -30.79 50.91 81.14
C GLN A 323 -31.43 50.34 82.41
N THR A 324 -30.88 49.26 82.95
CA THR A 324 -31.38 48.64 84.18
C THR A 324 -31.21 49.57 85.39
N GLN A 325 -30.07 50.26 85.49
CA GLN A 325 -29.81 51.24 86.54
C GLN A 325 -30.77 52.44 86.45
N LEU A 326 -31.04 52.95 85.24
CA LEU A 326 -32.03 54.02 85.05
C LEU A 326 -33.43 53.60 85.49
N CYS A 327 -33.89 52.40 85.12
CA CYS A 327 -35.19 51.89 85.58
C CYS A 327 -35.26 51.79 87.11
N GLN A 328 -34.16 51.43 87.79
CA GLN A 328 -34.11 51.40 89.25
C GLN A 328 -34.20 52.82 89.84
N VAL A 329 -33.48 53.78 89.28
CA VAL A 329 -33.53 55.19 89.72
C VAL A 329 -34.92 55.79 89.50
N GLU A 330 -35.55 55.53 88.34
CA GLU A 330 -36.91 55.97 88.02
C GLU A 330 -37.95 55.39 88.97
N ALA A 331 -37.82 54.09 89.33
CA ALA A 331 -38.70 53.44 90.29
C ALA A 331 -38.57 54.06 91.69
N VAL A 332 -37.34 54.31 92.15
CA VAL A 332 -37.09 54.98 93.44
C VAL A 332 -37.64 56.41 93.42
N LEU A 333 -37.41 57.16 92.35
CA LEU A 333 -37.93 58.52 92.19
C LEU A 333 -39.46 58.53 92.27
N GLY A 334 -40.14 57.61 91.57
CA GLY A 334 -41.59 57.48 91.59
C GLY A 334 -42.13 57.20 93.00
N GLN A 335 -41.53 56.25 93.71
CA GLN A 335 -41.91 55.94 95.10
C GLN A 335 -41.69 57.13 96.04
N SER A 336 -40.54 57.81 95.94
CA SER A 336 -40.22 58.96 96.78
C SER A 336 -41.12 60.17 96.51
N LEU A 337 -41.51 60.41 95.26
CA LEU A 337 -42.47 61.47 94.89
C LEU A 337 -43.85 61.20 95.46
N GLU A 338 -44.33 59.96 95.39
CA GLU A 338 -45.62 59.56 95.97
C GLU A 338 -45.61 59.70 97.49
N GLN A 339 -44.53 59.26 98.15
CA GLN A 339 -44.35 59.44 99.59
C GLN A 339 -44.29 60.92 99.99
N ASN A 340 -43.58 61.76 99.23
CA ASN A 340 -43.54 63.19 99.49
C ASN A 340 -44.93 63.84 99.34
N PHE A 341 -45.70 63.46 98.31
CA PHE A 341 -47.07 63.96 98.13
C PHE A 341 -47.98 63.55 99.30
N GLN A 342 -47.89 62.31 99.78
CA GLN A 342 -48.61 61.85 100.95
C GLN A 342 -48.20 62.63 102.22
N MET A 343 -46.90 62.89 102.40
CA MET A 343 -46.35 63.64 103.52
C MET A 343 -46.82 65.10 103.50
N GLU A 344 -46.82 65.77 102.35
CA GLU A 344 -47.35 67.12 102.17
C GLU A 344 -48.84 67.19 102.54
N GLY A 345 -49.63 66.18 102.13
CA GLY A 345 -51.02 66.05 102.55
C GLY A 345 -51.18 65.93 104.06
N PHE A 346 -50.35 65.10 104.71
CA PHE A 346 -50.35 64.89 106.15
C PHE A 346 -49.93 66.15 106.94
N ILE A 347 -48.86 66.83 106.51
CA ILE A 347 -48.39 68.09 107.10
C ILE A 347 -49.49 69.17 107.00
N ASN A 348 -50.19 69.27 105.87
CA ASN A 348 -51.31 70.19 105.73
C ASN A 348 -52.47 69.88 106.71
N GLN A 349 -52.79 68.59 106.92
CA GLN A 349 -53.79 68.17 107.90
C GLN A 349 -53.36 68.51 109.34
N LEU A 350 -52.10 68.25 109.69
CA LEU A 350 -51.54 68.61 110.99
C LEU A 350 -51.59 70.13 111.21
N TRP A 351 -51.25 70.91 110.19
CA TRP A 351 -51.29 72.37 110.26
C TRP A 351 -52.71 72.90 110.48
N GLN A 352 -53.70 72.37 109.74
CA GLN A 352 -55.11 72.71 109.97
C GLN A 352 -55.57 72.35 111.38
N THR A 353 -55.18 71.18 111.88
CA THR A 353 -55.49 70.72 113.23
C THR A 353 -54.87 71.65 114.27
N LEU A 354 -53.61 72.04 114.11
CA LEU A 354 -52.90 72.95 114.99
C LEU A 354 -53.56 74.34 115.01
N GLN A 355 -53.95 74.89 113.86
CA GLN A 355 -54.69 76.15 113.78
C GLN A 355 -56.04 76.06 114.51
N GLN A 356 -56.79 74.98 114.29
CA GLN A 356 -58.07 74.75 114.94
C GLN A 356 -57.91 74.64 116.47
N THR A 357 -56.92 73.87 116.93
CA THR A 357 -56.62 73.68 118.36
C THR A 357 -56.20 75.00 119.03
N ARG A 358 -55.42 75.83 118.31
CA ARG A 358 -55.01 77.17 118.77
C ARG A 358 -56.20 78.13 118.87
N ILE A 359 -57.11 78.12 117.88
CA ILE A 359 -58.36 78.89 117.91
C ILE A 359 -59.25 78.45 119.09
N ASP A 360 -59.35 77.14 119.34
CA ASP A 360 -60.18 76.62 120.42
C ASP A 360 -59.57 76.90 121.81
N LEU A 361 -58.24 76.89 121.95
CA LEU A 361 -57.52 77.41 123.13
C LEU A 361 -57.79 78.90 123.37
N GLU A 362 -57.78 79.72 122.31
CA GLU A 362 -58.06 81.16 122.40
C GLU A 362 -59.52 81.43 122.81
N LYS A 363 -60.47 80.63 122.33
CA LYS A 363 -61.87 80.68 122.79
C LYS A 363 -62.01 80.29 124.27
N LEU A 364 -61.32 79.23 124.71
CA LEU A 364 -61.33 78.77 126.12
C LEU A 364 -60.67 79.77 127.08
N SER A 365 -59.62 80.45 126.62
CA SER A 365 -58.95 81.57 127.32
C SER A 365 -59.89 82.76 127.55
N ASN A 366 -60.83 83.00 126.63
CA ASN A 366 -61.75 84.14 126.68
C ASN A 366 -63.06 83.85 127.44
N GLN A 367 -63.29 82.62 127.93
CA GLN A 367 -64.47 82.24 128.71
C GLN A 367 -64.16 82.21 130.22
N SER A 368 -64.90 82.97 131.04
CA SER A 368 -64.65 83.13 132.49
C SER A 368 -65.00 81.91 133.39
N TYR A 369 -65.17 80.69 132.82
CA TYR A 369 -65.49 79.46 133.57
C TYR A 369 -64.78 78.20 133.03
N SER A 370 -63.60 78.31 132.42
CA SER A 370 -62.81 77.14 132.01
C SER A 370 -62.03 76.52 133.18
N THR A 371 -62.01 75.19 133.28
CA THR A 371 -61.26 74.48 134.33
C THR A 371 -59.77 74.34 133.96
N PRO A 372 -58.82 74.38 134.92
CA PRO A 372 -57.39 74.21 134.65
C PRO A 372 -57.04 72.87 133.98
N GLU A 373 -57.86 71.83 134.17
CA GLU A 373 -57.67 70.51 133.57
C GLU A 373 -57.98 70.49 132.07
N GLU A 374 -59.04 71.17 131.61
CA GLU A 374 -59.39 71.26 130.18
C GLU A 374 -58.35 72.06 129.40
N THR A 375 -57.82 73.16 129.97
CA THR A 375 -56.76 73.95 129.34
C THR A 375 -55.45 73.17 129.23
N ALA A 376 -55.10 72.36 130.25
CA ALA A 376 -53.92 71.50 130.22
C ALA A 376 -54.00 70.40 129.14
N VAL A 377 -55.19 69.83 128.90
CA VAL A 377 -55.41 68.83 127.84
C VAL A 377 -55.18 69.42 126.44
N TYR A 378 -55.74 70.60 126.16
CA TYR A 378 -55.50 71.27 124.87
C TYR A 378 -54.06 71.75 124.69
N GLN A 379 -53.39 72.17 125.77
CA GLN A 379 -51.95 72.51 125.73
C GLN A 379 -51.07 71.29 125.46
N ALA A 380 -51.38 70.14 126.06
CA ALA A 380 -50.68 68.88 125.78
C ALA A 380 -50.91 68.39 124.35
N GLN A 381 -52.15 68.50 123.84
CA GLN A 381 -52.47 68.21 122.44
C GLN A 381 -51.73 69.15 121.47
N LEU A 382 -51.70 70.46 121.76
CA LEU A 382 -50.96 71.44 120.95
C LEU A 382 -49.48 71.06 120.88
N HIS A 383 -48.85 70.81 122.04
CA HIS A 383 -47.44 70.43 122.10
C HIS A 383 -47.15 69.12 121.35
N GLN A 384 -48.03 68.12 121.47
CA GLN A 384 -47.91 66.86 120.75
C GLN A 384 -48.05 67.06 119.23
N THR A 385 -48.99 67.90 118.78
CA THR A 385 -49.14 68.22 117.34
C THR A 385 -47.98 69.05 116.79
N GLU A 386 -47.41 69.96 117.58
CA GLU A 386 -46.21 70.73 117.23
C GLU A 386 -44.99 69.81 117.05
N GLN A 387 -44.79 68.87 117.97
CA GLN A 387 -43.69 67.90 117.89
C GLN A 387 -43.84 66.95 116.70
N LEU A 388 -45.05 66.46 116.43
CA LEU A 388 -45.31 65.63 115.25
C LEU A 388 -45.12 66.41 113.94
N LEU A 389 -45.52 67.69 113.91
CA LEU A 389 -45.32 68.55 112.75
C LEU A 389 -43.82 68.78 112.47
N GLU A 390 -43.03 69.05 113.50
CA GLU A 390 -41.57 69.20 113.40
C GLU A 390 -40.92 67.92 112.85
N GLN A 391 -41.29 66.75 113.40
CA GLN A 391 -40.80 65.45 112.92
C GLN A 391 -41.19 65.18 111.46
N SER A 392 -42.41 65.51 111.04
CA SER A 392 -42.84 65.35 109.65
C SER A 392 -42.16 66.33 108.70
N MET A 393 -41.88 67.57 109.13
CA MET A 393 -41.10 68.54 108.34
C MET A 393 -39.65 68.09 108.15
N ASP A 394 -39.01 67.55 109.18
CA ASP A 394 -37.65 66.98 109.09
C ASP A 394 -37.60 65.78 108.14
N GLN A 395 -38.60 64.89 108.21
CA GLN A 395 -38.74 63.75 107.28
C GLN A 395 -38.96 64.22 105.83
N GLN A 396 -39.75 65.27 105.62
CA GLN A 396 -39.95 65.86 104.29
C GLN A 396 -38.64 66.46 103.73
N GLN A 397 -37.86 67.14 104.57
CA GLN A 397 -36.57 67.69 104.17
C GLN A 397 -35.57 66.58 103.79
N ALA A 398 -35.48 65.51 104.59
CA ALA A 398 -34.65 64.34 104.27
C ALA A 398 -35.10 63.66 102.96
N MET A 399 -36.41 63.57 102.71
CA MET A 399 -36.95 63.03 101.45
C MET A 399 -36.57 63.88 100.25
N LYS A 400 -36.56 65.21 100.40
CA LYS A 400 -36.15 66.14 99.34
C LYS A 400 -34.67 65.99 98.97
N GLU A 401 -33.79 65.81 99.96
CA GLU A 401 -32.37 65.55 99.73
C GLU A 401 -32.13 64.20 99.01
N LEU A 402 -32.89 63.17 99.35
CA LEU A 402 -32.89 61.89 98.64
C LEU A 402 -33.34 62.04 97.18
N LEU A 403 -34.40 62.82 96.92
CA LEU A 403 -34.89 63.13 95.58
C LEU A 403 -33.84 63.88 94.74
N GLU A 404 -33.19 64.90 95.31
CA GLU A 404 -32.12 65.64 94.62
C GLU A 404 -30.93 64.74 94.27
N THR A 405 -30.56 63.83 95.17
CA THR A 405 -29.49 62.85 94.95
C THR A 405 -29.86 61.86 93.84
N ALA A 406 -31.08 61.32 93.86
CA ALA A 406 -31.58 60.39 92.84
C ALA A 406 -31.66 61.04 91.45
N ILE A 407 -32.11 62.30 91.36
CA ILE A 407 -32.13 63.08 90.11
C ILE A 407 -30.72 63.29 89.57
N SER A 408 -29.75 63.61 90.44
CA SER A 408 -28.35 63.79 90.05
C SER A 408 -27.74 62.50 89.50
N GLN A 409 -27.95 61.37 90.19
CA GLN A 409 -27.52 60.05 89.74
C GLN A 409 -28.18 59.63 88.42
N GLY A 410 -29.49 59.88 88.27
CA GLY A 410 -30.23 59.60 87.04
C GLY A 410 -29.66 60.37 85.84
N LYS A 411 -29.34 61.66 86.01
CA LYS A 411 -28.72 62.47 84.95
C LYS A 411 -27.34 61.95 84.54
N LEU A 412 -26.51 61.57 85.51
CA LEU A 412 -25.17 61.02 85.21
C LEU A 412 -25.29 59.70 84.43
N THR A 413 -26.13 58.78 84.91
CA THR A 413 -26.38 57.49 84.24
C THR A 413 -26.97 57.68 82.84
N GLN A 414 -27.82 58.69 82.64
CA GLN A 414 -28.37 59.03 81.32
C GLN A 414 -27.29 59.56 80.36
N MET A 415 -26.35 60.37 80.84
CA MET A 415 -25.22 60.83 80.04
C MET A 415 -24.30 59.67 79.64
N ASP A 416 -24.00 58.76 80.58
CA ASP A 416 -23.18 57.58 80.32
C ASP A 416 -23.86 56.60 79.35
N LEU A 417 -25.18 56.43 79.44
CA LEU A 417 -25.98 55.68 78.49
C LEU A 417 -25.90 56.29 77.08
N GLN A 418 -26.11 57.61 76.95
CA GLN A 418 -26.02 58.29 75.65
C GLN A 418 -24.62 58.16 75.04
N HIS A 419 -23.58 58.27 75.86
CA HIS A 419 -22.21 58.08 75.40
C HIS A 419 -21.96 56.67 74.87
N SER A 420 -22.37 55.65 75.64
CA SER A 420 -22.21 54.24 75.28
C SER A 420 -23.02 53.86 74.04
N GLN A 421 -24.22 54.43 73.87
CA GLN A 421 -25.05 54.25 72.67
C GLN A 421 -24.41 54.87 71.42
N SER A 422 -23.87 56.09 71.53
CA SER A 422 -23.15 56.75 70.43
C SER A 422 -21.92 55.92 69.99
N GLN A 423 -21.15 55.44 70.96
CA GLN A 423 -20.02 54.56 70.72
C GLN A 423 -20.42 53.22 70.08
N LEU A 424 -21.55 52.65 70.45
CA LEU A 424 -22.08 51.42 69.84
C LEU A 424 -22.48 51.67 68.39
N GLN A 425 -23.16 52.78 68.12
CA GLN A 425 -23.58 53.17 66.77
C GLN A 425 -22.37 53.41 65.84
N GLN A 426 -21.28 54.00 66.37
CA GLN A 426 -20.03 54.16 65.62
C GLN A 426 -19.43 52.79 65.23
N VAL A 427 -19.33 51.86 66.18
CA VAL A 427 -18.78 50.52 65.89
C VAL A 427 -19.66 49.72 64.93
N GLN A 428 -20.99 49.86 65.01
CA GLN A 428 -21.91 49.27 64.03
C GLN A 428 -21.65 49.81 62.62
N THR A 429 -21.41 51.11 62.50
CA THR A 429 -21.11 51.75 61.22
C THR A 429 -19.75 51.27 60.66
N GLU A 430 -18.73 51.15 61.51
CA GLU A 430 -17.41 50.62 61.13
C GLU A 430 -17.51 49.14 60.72
N HIS A 431 -18.31 48.34 61.42
CA HIS A 431 -18.56 46.93 61.08
C HIS A 431 -19.26 46.78 59.72
N GLU A 432 -20.26 47.61 59.43
CA GLU A 432 -20.90 47.64 58.09
C GLU A 432 -19.87 47.96 56.99
N GLN A 433 -18.94 48.89 57.24
CA GLN A 433 -17.88 49.20 56.29
C GLN A 433 -16.90 48.03 56.09
N PHE A 434 -16.50 47.33 57.16
CA PHE A 434 -15.66 46.15 57.05
C PHE A 434 -16.34 45.00 56.31
N GLN A 435 -17.62 44.77 56.58
CA GLN A 435 -18.41 43.77 55.83
C GLN A 435 -18.47 44.08 54.34
N ILE A 436 -18.59 45.36 53.97
CA ILE A 436 -18.52 45.80 52.57
C ILE A 436 -17.13 45.52 51.97
N GLN A 437 -16.04 45.80 52.70
CA GLN A 437 -14.67 45.53 52.23
C GLN A 437 -14.40 44.03 52.05
N ILE A 438 -14.82 43.20 53.00
CA ILE A 438 -14.71 41.75 52.88
C ILE A 438 -15.54 41.25 51.70
N HIS A 439 -16.76 41.76 51.52
CA HIS A 439 -17.57 41.41 50.37
C HIS A 439 -16.89 41.80 49.05
N GLN A 440 -16.28 43.00 48.98
CA GLN A 440 -15.48 43.41 47.82
C GLN A 440 -14.29 42.48 47.57
N MET A 441 -13.51 42.14 48.59
CA MET A 441 -12.41 41.18 48.46
C MET A 441 -12.89 39.78 48.07
N GLN A 442 -14.05 39.34 48.55
CA GLN A 442 -14.65 38.07 48.15
C GLN A 442 -15.08 38.10 46.68
N VAL A 443 -15.63 39.23 46.22
CA VAL A 443 -15.97 39.45 44.81
C VAL A 443 -14.71 39.47 43.95
N GLU A 444 -13.65 40.17 44.35
CA GLU A 444 -12.36 40.16 43.65
C GLU A 444 -11.76 38.75 43.60
N LEU A 445 -11.83 38.00 44.69
CA LEU A 445 -11.37 36.62 44.76
C LEU A 445 -12.23 35.69 43.90
N TYR A 446 -13.52 35.97 43.78
CA TYR A 446 -14.42 35.29 42.86
C TYR A 446 -14.08 35.62 41.40
N ASP A 447 -13.81 36.89 41.08
CA ASP A 447 -13.37 37.33 39.75
C ASP A 447 -12.05 36.70 39.36
N VAL A 448 -11.06 36.67 40.26
CA VAL A 448 -9.78 35.98 40.03
C VAL A 448 -9.98 34.48 39.83
N LYS A 449 -10.88 33.85 40.59
CA LYS A 449 -11.25 32.44 40.36
C LYS A 449 -11.96 32.24 39.02
N SER A 450 -12.84 33.16 38.63
CA SER A 450 -13.54 33.13 37.35
C SER A 450 -12.56 33.31 36.20
N GLN A 451 -11.63 34.28 36.27
CA GLN A 451 -10.56 34.48 35.30
C GLN A 451 -9.67 33.25 35.19
N LYS A 452 -9.33 32.61 36.31
CA LYS A 452 -8.62 31.33 36.32
C LYS A 452 -9.41 30.26 35.54
N GLN A 453 -10.71 30.16 35.78
CA GLN A 453 -11.58 29.20 35.11
C GLN A 453 -11.75 29.52 33.61
N GLU A 454 -11.79 30.80 33.24
CA GLU A 454 -11.81 31.28 31.87
C GLU A 454 -10.49 30.99 31.15
N LEU A 455 -9.35 31.12 31.84
CA LEU A 455 -8.03 30.70 31.37
C LEU A 455 -7.96 29.18 31.18
N GLU A 456 -8.50 28.40 32.12
CA GLU A 456 -8.63 26.94 31.98
C GLU A 456 -9.51 26.59 30.77
N GLN A 457 -10.59 27.33 30.53
CA GLN A 457 -11.48 27.13 29.38
C GLN A 457 -10.84 27.59 28.06
N LEU A 458 -10.09 28.68 28.04
CA LEU A 458 -9.28 29.12 26.90
C LEU A 458 -8.17 28.13 26.60
N LEU A 459 -7.56 27.54 27.62
CA LEU A 459 -6.62 26.44 27.46
C LEU A 459 -7.33 25.22 26.84
N GLU A 460 -8.55 24.90 27.28
CA GLU A 460 -9.37 23.82 26.72
C GLU A 460 -9.78 24.10 25.26
N GLN A 461 -10.13 25.34 24.94
CA GLN A 461 -10.41 25.79 23.57
C GLN A 461 -9.15 25.78 22.70
N SER A 462 -8.00 26.18 23.24
CA SER A 462 -6.72 26.12 22.52
C SER A 462 -6.32 24.68 22.25
N MET A 463 -6.52 23.77 23.22
CA MET A 463 -6.37 22.32 23.01
C MET A 463 -7.36 21.81 21.95
N ALA A 464 -8.62 22.25 21.97
CA ALA A 464 -9.61 21.86 20.96
C ALA A 464 -9.25 22.41 19.55
N GLN A 465 -8.75 23.63 19.44
CA GLN A 465 -8.24 24.21 18.19
C GLN A 465 -6.99 23.48 17.72
N GLN A 466 -6.10 23.09 18.63
CA GLN A 466 -4.95 22.26 18.31
C GLN A 466 -5.40 20.89 17.78
N ASN A 467 -6.42 20.27 18.40
CA ASN A 467 -7.01 19.03 17.91
C ASN A 467 -7.65 19.21 16.53
N GLN A 468 -8.36 20.30 16.29
CA GLN A 468 -8.96 20.61 14.97
C GLN A 468 -7.89 20.89 13.91
N ALA A 469 -6.81 21.60 14.26
CA ALA A 469 -5.66 21.81 13.38
C ALA A 469 -4.94 20.50 13.09
N GLN A 470 -4.86 19.60 14.07
CA GLN A 470 -4.33 18.25 13.90
C GLN A 470 -5.23 17.42 12.96
N GLU A 471 -6.55 17.52 13.08
CA GLU A 471 -7.51 16.85 12.18
C GLU A 471 -7.40 17.37 10.73
N LEU A 472 -7.24 18.69 10.54
CA LEU A 472 -6.97 19.27 9.22
C LEU A 472 -5.62 18.81 8.66
N LEU A 473 -4.59 18.69 9.50
CA LEU A 473 -3.29 18.19 9.10
C LEU A 473 -3.39 16.70 8.70
N GLU A 474 -4.14 15.89 9.44
CA GLU A 474 -4.44 14.49 9.11
C GLU A 474 -5.13 14.35 7.75
N GLN A 475 -6.14 15.19 7.48
CA GLN A 475 -6.80 15.23 6.17
C GLN A 475 -5.83 15.62 5.05
N SER A 476 -4.90 16.54 5.31
CA SER A 476 -3.88 16.93 4.34
C SER A 476 -2.86 15.81 4.08
N LEU A 477 -2.44 15.09 5.12
CA LEU A 477 -1.52 13.96 5.04
C LEU A 477 -2.15 12.77 4.30
N ALA A 478 -3.43 12.49 4.56
CA ALA A 478 -4.18 11.45 3.83
C ALA A 478 -4.26 11.76 2.33
N ARG A 479 -4.49 13.02 1.95
CA ARG A 479 -4.43 13.44 0.53
C ARG A 479 -3.04 13.27 -0.06
N LEU A 480 -2.00 13.59 0.71
CA LEU A 480 -0.62 13.47 0.24
C LEU A 480 -0.21 12.02 0.03
N ASN A 481 -0.61 11.13 0.95
CA ASN A 481 -0.42 9.68 0.80
C ASN A 481 -1.20 9.11 -0.39
N GLN A 482 -2.43 9.58 -0.64
CA GLN A 482 -3.19 9.19 -1.82
C GLN A 482 -2.46 9.60 -3.11
N VAL A 483 -1.97 10.83 -3.17
CA VAL A 483 -1.18 11.31 -4.32
C VAL A 483 0.10 10.50 -4.49
N GLN A 484 0.75 10.11 -3.39
CA GLN A 484 1.94 9.27 -3.44
C GLN A 484 1.63 7.85 -3.93
N TYR A 485 0.51 7.27 -3.51
CA TYR A 485 0.02 5.99 -4.03
C TYR A 485 -0.27 6.07 -5.54
N ASP A 486 -1.02 7.08 -5.97
CA ASP A 486 -1.34 7.30 -7.39
C ASP A 486 -0.05 7.48 -8.23
N PHE A 487 0.96 8.16 -7.66
CA PHE A 487 2.27 8.33 -8.29
C PHE A 487 3.03 7.00 -8.41
N GLN A 488 3.06 6.18 -7.37
CA GLN A 488 3.69 4.86 -7.39
C GLN A 488 3.00 3.91 -8.38
N GLU A 489 1.67 3.93 -8.43
CA GLU A 489 0.90 3.15 -9.41
C GLU A 489 1.25 3.58 -10.84
N THR A 490 1.29 4.89 -11.09
CA THR A 490 1.71 5.44 -12.39
C THR A 490 3.16 5.06 -12.74
N GLN A 491 4.05 5.05 -11.75
CA GLN A 491 5.44 4.64 -11.93
C GLN A 491 5.55 3.15 -12.27
N ALA A 492 4.78 2.29 -11.61
CA ALA A 492 4.72 0.85 -11.89
C ALA A 492 4.18 0.57 -13.30
N GLN A 493 3.11 1.27 -13.71
CA GLN A 493 2.58 1.20 -15.07
C GLN A 493 3.62 1.62 -16.10
N SER A 494 4.36 2.71 -15.83
CA SER A 494 5.44 3.17 -16.71
C SER A 494 6.57 2.14 -16.83
N GLN A 495 7.00 1.53 -15.71
CA GLN A 495 8.01 0.46 -15.72
C GLN A 495 7.53 -0.78 -16.48
N HIS A 496 6.25 -1.15 -16.34
CA HIS A 496 5.66 -2.26 -17.08
C HIS A 496 5.68 -1.99 -18.58
N SER A 497 5.20 -0.83 -19.04
CA SER A 497 5.27 -0.44 -20.45
C SER A 497 6.72 -0.35 -20.97
N GLN A 498 7.68 0.06 -20.13
CA GLN A 498 9.10 0.04 -20.49
C GLN A 498 9.60 -1.39 -20.73
N SER A 499 9.19 -2.35 -19.90
CA SER A 499 9.52 -3.77 -20.06
C SER A 499 8.93 -4.36 -21.33
N GLU A 500 7.64 -4.10 -21.60
CA GLU A 500 6.98 -4.51 -22.84
C GLU A 500 7.68 -3.93 -24.07
N LEU A 501 8.14 -2.67 -24.01
CA LEU A 501 8.91 -2.05 -25.08
C LEU A 501 10.27 -2.75 -25.30
N VAL A 502 10.95 -3.19 -24.24
CA VAL A 502 12.20 -3.95 -24.34
C VAL A 502 11.97 -5.30 -25.00
N GLU A 503 10.90 -6.00 -24.63
CA GLU A 503 10.52 -7.30 -25.21
C GLU A 503 10.13 -7.15 -26.68
N ALA A 504 9.30 -6.15 -27.01
CA ALA A 504 8.93 -5.83 -28.38
C ALA A 504 10.17 -5.47 -29.25
N LYS A 505 11.15 -4.74 -28.69
CA LYS A 505 12.42 -4.46 -29.37
C LYS A 505 13.26 -5.72 -29.59
N ALA A 506 13.22 -6.68 -28.66
CA ALA A 506 13.92 -7.95 -28.81
C ALA A 506 13.29 -8.81 -29.92
N GLU A 507 11.96 -8.91 -29.96
CA GLU A 507 11.24 -9.59 -31.04
C GLU A 507 11.44 -8.88 -32.39
N LEU A 508 11.45 -7.54 -32.42
CA LEU A 508 11.79 -6.79 -33.64
C LEU A 508 13.19 -7.15 -34.17
N LYS A 509 14.20 -7.25 -33.30
CA LYS A 509 15.56 -7.67 -33.69
C LYS A 509 15.58 -9.09 -34.26
N LYS A 510 14.79 -10.00 -33.68
CA LYS A 510 14.66 -11.38 -34.16
C LYS A 510 14.00 -11.43 -35.53
N VAL A 511 12.93 -10.67 -35.74
CA VAL A 511 12.28 -10.53 -37.05
C VAL A 511 13.22 -9.89 -38.06
N GLN A 512 13.98 -8.85 -37.68
CA GLN A 512 15.01 -8.25 -38.54
C GLN A 512 16.07 -9.27 -38.95
N ALA A 513 16.56 -10.10 -38.01
CA ALA A 513 17.51 -11.16 -38.33
C ALA A 513 16.93 -12.21 -39.29
N GLN A 514 15.65 -12.57 -39.13
CA GLN A 514 14.94 -13.44 -40.06
C GLN A 514 14.78 -12.79 -41.45
N CYS A 515 14.44 -11.51 -41.52
CA CYS A 515 14.38 -10.77 -42.78
C CYS A 515 15.75 -10.71 -43.47
N TYR A 516 16.85 -10.49 -42.74
CA TYR A 516 18.20 -10.54 -43.31
C TYR A 516 18.55 -11.94 -43.84
N SER A 517 18.18 -13.00 -43.11
CA SER A 517 18.36 -14.38 -43.58
C SER A 517 17.55 -14.67 -44.84
N LEU A 518 16.29 -14.22 -44.89
CA LEU A 518 15.43 -14.39 -46.06
C LEU A 518 15.92 -13.57 -47.25
N GLN A 519 16.41 -12.35 -47.01
CA GLN A 519 17.01 -11.53 -48.06
C GLN A 519 18.24 -12.22 -48.64
N SER A 520 19.12 -12.78 -47.81
CA SER A 520 20.28 -13.54 -48.29
C SER A 520 19.88 -14.78 -49.09
N GLN A 521 18.82 -15.48 -48.70
CA GLN A 521 18.27 -16.60 -49.48
C GLN A 521 17.70 -16.12 -50.81
N LEU A 522 16.98 -15.00 -50.82
CA LEU A 522 16.43 -14.40 -52.03
C LEU A 522 17.53 -13.96 -53.00
N ASP A 523 18.60 -13.34 -52.50
CA ASP A 523 19.76 -12.95 -53.29
C ASP A 523 20.44 -14.17 -53.90
N GLN A 524 20.57 -15.27 -53.14
CA GLN A 524 21.12 -16.54 -53.63
C GLN A 524 20.24 -17.16 -54.73
N VAL A 525 18.92 -17.18 -54.55
CA VAL A 525 17.98 -17.68 -55.57
C VAL A 525 17.98 -16.79 -56.81
N THR A 526 18.08 -15.47 -56.63
CA THR A 526 18.15 -14.50 -57.75
C THR A 526 19.43 -14.70 -58.55
N ALA A 527 20.57 -14.89 -57.88
CA ALA A 527 21.84 -15.20 -58.55
C ALA A 527 21.76 -16.51 -59.35
N GLN A 528 21.18 -17.57 -58.77
CA GLN A 528 20.95 -18.84 -59.48
C GLN A 528 20.01 -18.68 -60.68
N HIS A 529 19.00 -17.80 -60.58
CA HIS A 529 18.11 -17.50 -61.69
C HIS A 529 18.83 -16.76 -62.81
N GLN A 530 19.65 -15.77 -62.48
CA GLN A 530 20.46 -15.02 -63.46
C GLN A 530 21.48 -15.91 -64.17
N GLU A 531 22.11 -16.83 -63.45
CA GLU A 531 23.02 -17.83 -64.03
C GLU A 531 22.26 -18.76 -64.99
N ARG A 532 21.07 -19.24 -64.61
CA ARG A 532 20.21 -20.03 -65.50
C ARG A 532 19.70 -19.25 -66.71
N GLU A 533 19.34 -17.98 -66.54
CA GLU A 533 18.92 -17.11 -67.65
C GLU A 533 20.08 -16.90 -68.63
N ALA A 534 21.30 -16.67 -68.14
CA ALA A 534 22.49 -16.57 -68.98
C ALA A 534 22.76 -17.88 -69.74
N ASP A 535 22.66 -19.04 -69.07
CA ASP A 535 22.77 -20.36 -69.71
C ASP A 535 21.68 -20.55 -70.79
N PHE A 536 20.43 -20.14 -70.51
CA PHE A 536 19.34 -20.21 -71.48
C PHE A 536 19.54 -19.27 -72.66
N GLU A 537 20.05 -18.06 -72.46
CA GLU A 537 20.37 -17.11 -73.53
C GLU A 537 21.53 -17.63 -74.40
N GLU A 538 22.54 -18.24 -73.80
CA GLU A 538 23.65 -18.88 -74.53
C GLU A 538 23.15 -20.07 -75.36
N GLN A 539 22.29 -20.92 -74.77
CA GLN A 539 21.63 -22.01 -75.49
C GLN A 539 20.73 -21.50 -76.62
N LEU A 540 19.98 -20.41 -76.40
CA LEU A 540 19.13 -19.80 -77.42
C LEU A 540 19.98 -19.27 -78.57
N SER A 541 21.11 -18.61 -78.29
CA SER A 541 22.04 -18.12 -79.31
C SER A 541 22.67 -19.26 -80.11
N SER A 542 23.08 -20.35 -79.44
CA SER A 542 23.59 -21.56 -80.08
C SER A 542 22.54 -22.22 -80.98
N ASN A 543 21.29 -22.32 -80.50
CA ASN A 543 20.18 -22.87 -81.27
C ASN A 543 19.83 -21.98 -82.45
N GLN A 544 19.84 -20.65 -82.31
CA GLN A 544 19.63 -19.71 -83.42
C GLN A 544 20.71 -19.86 -84.49
N LYS A 545 21.99 -19.99 -84.11
CA LYS A 545 23.08 -20.28 -85.06
C LYS A 545 22.87 -21.62 -85.78
N SER A 546 22.46 -22.65 -85.05
CA SER A 546 22.16 -23.97 -85.62
C SER A 546 20.98 -23.92 -86.60
N VAL A 547 19.93 -23.16 -86.28
CA VAL A 547 18.78 -22.93 -87.17
C VAL A 547 19.21 -22.17 -88.44
N GLU A 548 20.06 -21.16 -88.31
CA GLU A 548 20.57 -20.42 -89.47
C GLU A 548 21.48 -21.28 -90.36
N GLU A 549 22.33 -22.13 -89.78
CA GLU A 549 23.10 -23.13 -90.53
C GLU A 549 22.20 -24.14 -91.25
N LEU A 550 21.16 -24.63 -90.57
CA LEU A 550 20.16 -25.51 -91.19
C LEU A 550 19.42 -24.82 -92.32
N ARG A 551 19.08 -23.53 -92.17
CA ARG A 551 18.45 -22.71 -93.21
C ARG A 551 19.36 -22.55 -94.43
N LEU A 552 20.62 -22.19 -94.23
CA LEU A 552 21.61 -22.07 -95.32
C LEU A 552 21.83 -23.41 -96.04
N ASN A 553 21.86 -24.52 -95.30
CA ASN A 553 21.90 -25.85 -95.89
C ASN A 553 20.64 -26.17 -96.70
N LEU A 554 19.46 -25.78 -96.22
CA LEU A 554 18.20 -25.92 -96.95
C LEU A 554 18.20 -25.09 -98.24
N GLU A 555 18.68 -23.86 -98.20
CA GLU A 555 18.84 -23.01 -99.40
C GLU A 555 19.80 -23.65 -100.41
N ARG A 556 20.93 -24.21 -99.95
CA ARG A 556 21.87 -24.96 -100.80
C ARG A 556 21.23 -26.19 -101.44
N ILE A 557 20.55 -27.03 -100.65
CA ILE A 557 19.87 -28.23 -101.15
C ILE A 557 18.76 -27.83 -102.16
N THR A 558 18.06 -26.73 -101.92
CA THR A 558 17.02 -26.22 -102.82
C THR A 558 17.64 -25.77 -104.15
N ALA A 559 18.80 -25.09 -104.12
CA ALA A 559 19.53 -24.71 -105.32
C ALA A 559 20.06 -25.94 -106.11
N GLU A 560 20.60 -26.94 -105.42
CA GLU A 560 21.03 -28.21 -106.01
C GLU A 560 19.86 -28.98 -106.65
N LEU A 561 18.68 -28.96 -106.00
CA LEU A 561 17.46 -29.55 -106.54
C LEU A 561 17.00 -28.82 -107.82
N GLN A 562 17.03 -27.49 -107.84
CA GLN A 562 16.72 -26.70 -109.04
C GLN A 562 17.70 -27.01 -110.17
N GLN A 563 18.99 -27.17 -109.87
CA GLN A 563 20.01 -27.53 -110.86
C GLN A 563 19.79 -28.95 -111.42
N SER A 564 19.42 -29.91 -110.56
CA SER A 564 19.08 -31.27 -110.96
C SER A 564 17.80 -31.33 -111.81
N GLN A 565 16.79 -30.53 -111.47
CA GLN A 565 15.57 -30.40 -112.28
C GLN A 565 15.84 -29.78 -113.65
N ALA A 566 16.71 -28.77 -113.74
CA ALA A 566 17.16 -28.21 -115.01
C ALA A 566 17.96 -29.24 -115.84
N GLY A 567 18.79 -30.06 -115.19
CA GLY A 567 19.49 -31.18 -115.82
C GLY A 567 18.54 -32.24 -116.39
N LYS A 568 17.51 -32.61 -115.63
CA LYS A 568 16.45 -33.53 -116.07
C LYS A 568 15.71 -33.00 -117.30
N LEU A 569 15.40 -31.70 -117.34
CA LEU A 569 14.72 -31.08 -118.49
C LEU A 569 15.57 -31.15 -119.77
N LYS A 570 16.90 -30.95 -119.64
CA LYS A 570 17.87 -31.08 -120.74
C LYS A 570 17.96 -32.50 -121.27
N LEU A 571 18.00 -33.50 -120.38
CA LEU A 571 17.99 -34.92 -120.74
C LEU A 571 16.70 -35.34 -121.45
N LEU A 572 15.55 -34.79 -121.03
CA LEU A 572 14.26 -35.07 -121.67
C LEU A 572 14.21 -34.54 -123.12
N GLN A 573 14.77 -33.36 -123.38
CA GLN A 573 14.88 -32.80 -124.73
C GLN A 573 15.82 -33.61 -125.63
N GLN A 574 16.95 -34.11 -125.09
CA GLN A 574 17.85 -34.99 -125.82
C GLN A 574 17.21 -36.34 -126.16
N HIS A 575 16.42 -36.91 -125.26
CA HIS A 575 15.68 -38.15 -125.51
C HIS A 575 14.68 -38.01 -126.67
N GLN A 576 13.93 -36.90 -126.74
CA GLN A 576 13.00 -36.63 -127.85
C GLN A 576 13.70 -36.47 -129.21
N GLN A 577 14.93 -35.93 -129.23
CA GLN A 577 15.74 -35.83 -130.46
C GLN A 577 16.31 -37.18 -130.92
N LEU A 578 16.62 -38.08 -129.98
CA LEU A 578 17.08 -39.44 -130.28
C LEU A 578 15.94 -40.32 -130.80
N GLU A 579 14.74 -40.23 -130.23
CA GLU A 579 13.57 -40.99 -130.70
C GLU A 579 13.14 -40.62 -132.13
N THR A 580 13.27 -39.34 -132.51
CA THR A 580 12.97 -38.88 -133.87
C THR A 580 13.99 -39.39 -134.90
N SER A 581 15.26 -39.49 -134.51
CA SER A 581 16.34 -40.02 -135.36
C SER A 581 16.24 -41.54 -135.57
N ILE A 582 15.80 -42.29 -134.55
CA ILE A 582 15.61 -43.76 -134.63
C ILE A 582 14.44 -44.12 -135.57
N ARG A 583 13.34 -43.36 -135.56
CA ARG A 583 12.21 -43.61 -136.48
C ARG A 583 12.56 -43.38 -137.95
N GLN A 584 13.45 -42.42 -138.25
CA GLN A 584 13.89 -42.17 -139.63
C GLN A 584 14.86 -43.25 -140.14
N ALA A 585 15.68 -43.85 -139.26
CA ALA A 585 16.56 -44.96 -139.62
C ALA A 585 15.80 -46.27 -139.86
N GLN A 586 14.73 -46.55 -139.10
CA GLN A 586 13.93 -47.77 -139.24
C GLN A 586 13.08 -47.79 -140.53
N ALA A 587 12.57 -46.64 -140.99
CA ALA A 587 11.85 -46.53 -142.26
C ALA A 587 12.75 -46.72 -143.50
N MET A 588 14.06 -46.47 -143.37
CA MET A 588 15.03 -46.67 -144.46
C MET A 588 15.53 -48.12 -144.56
N GLN A 589 15.41 -48.89 -143.47
CA GLN A 589 15.83 -50.30 -143.38
C GLN A 589 14.76 -51.28 -143.89
N GLU A 590 13.47 -50.94 -143.78
CA GLU A 590 12.36 -51.75 -144.33
C GLU A 590 12.25 -51.70 -145.86
N SER A 591 12.73 -50.63 -146.51
CA SER A 591 12.74 -50.48 -147.98
C SER A 591 13.91 -51.23 -148.66
N LEU A 592 14.99 -51.54 -147.92
CA LEU A 592 16.20 -52.21 -148.44
C LEU A 592 16.23 -53.72 -148.21
N MET A 593 15.46 -54.26 -147.25
CA MET A 593 15.37 -55.71 -146.98
C MET A 593 14.29 -56.44 -147.80
N GLY A 594 13.47 -55.73 -148.57
CA GLY A 594 12.50 -56.32 -149.51
C GLY A 594 13.09 -56.75 -150.86
N PHE A 595 14.28 -56.28 -151.23
CA PHE A 595 14.87 -56.50 -152.55
C PHE A 595 15.95 -57.61 -152.59
N GLN A 596 16.37 -58.16 -151.44
CA GLN A 596 17.47 -59.13 -151.35
C GLN A 596 17.09 -60.55 -150.86
N PHE A 597 15.79 -60.88 -150.77
CA PHE A 597 15.33 -62.22 -150.38
C PHE A 597 14.43 -62.91 -151.44
N ASN A 598 14.61 -62.59 -152.72
CA ASN A 598 13.84 -63.18 -153.84
C ASN A 598 14.71 -63.78 -154.96
N SER A 599 15.99 -64.06 -154.70
CA SER A 599 16.84 -64.87 -155.59
C SER A 599 17.42 -66.03 -154.78
N THR A 600 17.25 -67.27 -155.30
CA THR A 600 17.62 -68.59 -154.73
C THR A 600 16.80 -69.03 -153.50
N LEU A 601 15.84 -69.96 -153.56
CA LEU A 601 15.82 -71.24 -154.29
C LEU A 601 14.40 -71.69 -154.66
N SER A 602 14.30 -72.14 -155.91
CA SER A 602 13.24 -72.94 -156.52
C SER A 602 13.10 -74.31 -155.87
N GLY A 603 11.86 -74.75 -155.61
CA GLY A 603 11.55 -76.16 -155.32
C GLY A 603 10.26 -76.41 -154.54
N HIS A 604 9.12 -76.17 -155.19
CA HIS A 604 7.75 -76.66 -154.91
C HIS A 604 7.22 -76.80 -153.46
N LEU A 605 6.37 -75.81 -153.10
CA LEU A 605 5.05 -75.92 -152.45
C LEU A 605 4.97 -76.41 -151.00
N ASP A 606 5.12 -75.49 -150.04
CA ASP A 606 4.07 -75.11 -149.05
C ASP A 606 4.58 -73.91 -148.19
N HIS A 607 4.27 -72.67 -148.60
CA HIS A 607 4.90 -71.45 -148.06
C HIS A 607 4.41 -71.03 -146.65
N GLU A 608 3.18 -71.35 -146.24
CA GLU A 608 2.66 -70.88 -144.95
C GLU A 608 3.12 -71.72 -143.75
N SER A 609 3.30 -73.03 -143.94
CA SER A 609 3.75 -73.92 -142.86
C SER A 609 5.22 -73.68 -142.51
N GLN A 610 6.09 -73.46 -143.51
CA GLN A 610 7.51 -73.19 -143.30
C GLN A 610 7.78 -71.82 -142.65
N ILE A 611 7.04 -70.77 -143.04
CA ILE A 611 7.12 -69.45 -142.38
C ILE A 611 6.70 -69.55 -140.91
N SER A 612 5.69 -70.37 -140.60
CA SER A 612 5.22 -70.58 -139.23
C SER A 612 6.25 -71.32 -138.38
N VAL A 613 6.96 -72.31 -138.93
CA VAL A 613 8.08 -72.99 -138.25
C VAL A 613 9.26 -72.03 -138.03
N TRP A 614 9.58 -71.15 -138.99
CA TRP A 614 10.62 -70.13 -138.81
C TRP A 614 10.25 -69.08 -137.74
N LYS A 615 8.99 -68.62 -137.71
CA LYS A 615 8.49 -67.73 -136.64
C LYS A 615 8.53 -68.42 -135.26
N ALA A 616 8.24 -69.72 -135.21
CA ALA A 616 8.40 -70.50 -133.98
C ALA A 616 9.86 -70.56 -133.51
N TRP A 617 10.80 -70.78 -134.43
CA TRP A 617 12.25 -70.76 -134.12
C TRP A 617 12.71 -69.39 -133.59
N SER A 618 12.24 -68.29 -134.18
CA SER A 618 12.53 -66.93 -133.71
C SER A 618 11.97 -66.67 -132.30
N ALA A 619 10.73 -67.09 -132.02
CA ALA A 619 10.14 -66.97 -130.69
C ALA A 619 10.89 -67.81 -129.63
N TYR A 620 11.33 -69.03 -129.97
CA TYR A 620 12.19 -69.85 -129.11
C TYR A 620 13.52 -69.14 -128.79
N ARG A 621 14.15 -68.50 -129.78
CA ARG A 621 15.38 -67.71 -129.62
C ARG A 621 15.21 -66.50 -128.70
N MET A 622 14.02 -65.91 -128.64
CA MET A 622 13.71 -64.76 -127.77
C MET A 622 13.27 -65.18 -126.35
N GLY A 623 13.22 -66.49 -126.05
CA GLY A 623 12.80 -67.01 -124.76
C GLY A 623 11.28 -67.09 -124.56
N ASP A 624 10.48 -66.68 -125.54
CA ASP A 624 9.01 -66.74 -125.50
C ASP A 624 8.51 -68.11 -125.97
N LYS A 625 8.55 -69.08 -125.05
CA LYS A 625 8.08 -70.46 -125.29
C LYS A 625 6.58 -70.55 -125.58
N ILE A 626 5.79 -69.54 -125.21
CA ILE A 626 4.35 -69.51 -125.47
C ILE A 626 4.07 -69.20 -126.94
N GLN A 627 4.69 -68.15 -127.48
CA GLN A 627 4.54 -67.82 -128.91
C GLN A 627 5.14 -68.87 -129.82
N MET A 628 6.25 -69.49 -129.44
CA MET A 628 6.80 -70.64 -130.16
C MET A 628 5.75 -71.76 -130.27
N ALA A 629 5.11 -72.16 -129.17
CA ALA A 629 4.09 -73.20 -129.17
C ALA A 629 2.87 -72.83 -130.05
N GLN A 630 2.45 -71.56 -130.07
CA GLN A 630 1.35 -71.10 -130.91
C GLN A 630 1.69 -71.18 -132.42
N HIS A 631 2.91 -70.79 -132.80
CA HIS A 631 3.35 -70.86 -134.20
C HIS A 631 3.52 -72.30 -134.69
N LEU A 632 4.03 -73.21 -133.84
CA LEU A 632 4.05 -74.65 -134.15
C LEU A 632 2.63 -75.22 -134.25
N GLN A 633 1.70 -74.82 -133.37
CA GLN A 633 0.30 -75.24 -133.46
C GLN A 633 -0.36 -74.77 -134.76
N ARG A 634 -0.02 -73.57 -135.26
CA ARG A 634 -0.49 -73.09 -136.58
C ARG A 634 0.11 -73.90 -137.73
N SER A 635 1.39 -74.25 -137.66
CA SER A 635 2.05 -75.15 -138.62
C SER A 635 1.41 -76.55 -138.64
N TRP A 636 0.95 -77.07 -137.50
CA TRP A 636 0.20 -78.33 -137.44
C TRP A 636 -1.19 -78.21 -138.08
N LYS A 637 -1.93 -77.13 -137.81
CA LYS A 637 -3.28 -76.94 -138.36
C LYS A 637 -3.31 -76.84 -139.89
N SER A 638 -2.22 -76.42 -140.53
CA SER A 638 -2.15 -76.30 -141.99
C SER A 638 -1.97 -77.64 -142.73
N LYS A 639 -1.60 -78.75 -142.06
CA LYS A 639 -1.48 -80.07 -142.71
C LYS A 639 -1.71 -81.26 -141.74
N PRO A 640 -2.69 -82.15 -141.98
CA PRO A 640 -2.94 -83.30 -141.13
C PRO A 640 -2.01 -84.48 -141.51
N GLN A 641 -0.81 -84.52 -140.94
CA GLN A 641 0.01 -85.73 -140.86
C GLN A 641 -0.03 -86.28 -139.43
N SER A 642 0.56 -87.43 -139.11
CA SER A 642 0.51 -87.96 -137.73
C SER A 642 1.29 -87.06 -136.77
N ILE A 643 0.89 -86.94 -135.49
CA ILE A 643 1.52 -86.00 -134.55
C ILE A 643 3.00 -86.34 -134.33
N SER A 644 3.32 -87.64 -134.38
CA SER A 644 4.68 -88.17 -134.39
C SER A 644 5.53 -87.64 -135.55
N GLU A 645 4.99 -87.56 -136.78
CA GLU A 645 5.72 -87.04 -137.93
C GLU A 645 5.92 -85.52 -137.87
N ALA A 646 4.93 -84.75 -137.43
CA ALA A 646 5.07 -83.30 -137.32
C ALA A 646 6.08 -82.89 -136.23
N VAL A 647 6.10 -83.61 -135.11
CA VAL A 647 7.09 -83.37 -134.04
C VAL A 647 8.49 -83.66 -134.51
N LEU A 648 8.71 -84.77 -135.23
CA LEU A 648 9.99 -85.07 -135.87
C LEU A 648 10.38 -83.99 -136.89
N GLY A 649 9.45 -83.55 -137.74
CA GLY A 649 9.69 -82.50 -138.71
C GLY A 649 10.03 -81.14 -138.10
N TRP A 650 9.39 -80.75 -136.99
CA TRP A 650 9.72 -79.51 -136.27
C TRP A 650 11.12 -79.58 -135.65
N LEU A 651 11.48 -80.70 -135.02
CA LEU A 651 12.79 -80.89 -134.41
C LEU A 651 13.90 -80.94 -135.46
N GLU A 652 13.67 -81.57 -136.63
CA GLU A 652 14.61 -81.54 -137.75
C GLU A 652 14.81 -80.12 -138.31
N GLN A 653 13.72 -79.35 -138.49
CA GLN A 653 13.82 -77.97 -138.99
C GLN A 653 14.48 -77.04 -137.96
N PHE A 654 14.18 -77.19 -136.67
CA PHE A 654 14.87 -76.43 -135.62
C PHE A 654 16.35 -76.82 -135.52
N SER A 655 16.69 -78.10 -135.66
CA SER A 655 18.07 -78.57 -135.70
C SER A 655 18.82 -78.06 -136.92
N ARG A 656 18.17 -78.01 -138.09
CA ARG A 656 18.74 -77.45 -139.32
C ARG A 656 18.96 -75.93 -139.20
N LEU A 657 17.96 -75.17 -138.74
CA LEU A 657 18.08 -73.73 -138.53
C LEU A 657 19.10 -73.37 -137.43
N SER A 658 19.24 -74.21 -136.41
CA SER A 658 20.29 -74.14 -135.40
C SER A 658 21.69 -74.26 -136.01
N SER A 659 21.88 -75.22 -136.92
CA SER A 659 23.16 -75.42 -137.61
C SER A 659 23.49 -74.31 -138.62
N GLU A 660 22.50 -73.76 -139.32
CA GLU A 660 22.69 -72.68 -140.29
C GLU A 660 22.93 -71.31 -139.62
N GLN A 661 22.40 -71.07 -138.41
CA GLN A 661 22.55 -69.79 -137.70
C GLN A 661 23.55 -69.81 -136.53
N GLY A 662 24.25 -70.93 -136.30
CA GLY A 662 25.32 -71.02 -135.30
C GLY A 662 24.86 -70.88 -133.84
N VAL A 663 23.60 -71.18 -133.53
CA VAL A 663 23.02 -71.07 -132.17
C VAL A 663 22.61 -72.43 -131.65
N GLN A 664 23.07 -72.80 -130.45
CA GLN A 664 22.79 -74.12 -129.86
C GLN A 664 21.29 -74.36 -129.64
N PHE A 665 20.79 -75.44 -130.23
CA PHE A 665 19.44 -75.95 -130.00
C PHE A 665 19.47 -77.17 -129.11
N ASP A 666 19.04 -77.00 -127.86
CA ASP A 666 18.88 -78.09 -126.90
C ASP A 666 17.45 -78.68 -127.00
N ALA A 667 17.33 -79.73 -127.81
CA ALA A 667 16.07 -80.46 -127.98
C ALA A 667 15.58 -81.13 -126.68
N ALA A 668 16.48 -81.48 -125.75
CA ALA A 668 16.10 -82.11 -124.47
C ALA A 668 15.45 -81.08 -123.52
N SER A 669 15.97 -79.85 -123.47
CA SER A 669 15.38 -78.74 -122.72
C SER A 669 14.01 -78.31 -123.28
N LEU A 670 13.84 -78.34 -124.60
CA LEU A 670 12.56 -78.03 -125.22
C LEU A 670 11.51 -79.11 -124.98
N THR A 671 11.84 -80.39 -125.21
CA THR A 671 10.88 -81.50 -125.05
C THR A 671 10.44 -81.74 -123.60
N THR A 672 11.21 -81.26 -122.63
CA THR A 672 10.87 -81.31 -121.19
C THR A 672 10.07 -80.10 -120.70
N SER A 673 9.96 -79.03 -121.49
CA SER A 673 9.22 -77.80 -121.15
C SER A 673 7.71 -78.04 -121.03
N GLU A 674 7.06 -77.34 -120.10
CA GLU A 674 5.63 -77.52 -119.85
C GLU A 674 4.79 -77.03 -121.04
N GLU A 675 5.22 -75.98 -121.73
CA GLU A 675 4.58 -75.43 -122.93
C GLU A 675 4.62 -76.43 -124.09
N TRP A 676 5.74 -77.15 -124.26
CA TRP A 676 5.87 -78.22 -125.26
C TRP A 676 5.00 -79.42 -124.92
N LYS A 677 4.98 -79.85 -123.65
CA LYS A 677 4.08 -80.93 -123.16
C LYS A 677 2.60 -80.56 -123.34
N GLN A 678 2.23 -79.30 -123.11
CA GLN A 678 0.87 -78.79 -123.35
C GLN A 678 0.52 -78.73 -124.84
N LEU A 679 1.45 -78.34 -125.71
CA LEU A 679 1.26 -78.38 -127.17
C LEU A 679 0.95 -79.80 -127.65
N LEU A 680 1.74 -80.79 -127.20
CA LEU A 680 1.52 -82.20 -127.53
C LEU A 680 0.21 -82.74 -126.98
N ARG A 681 -0.16 -82.42 -125.72
CA ARG A 681 -1.47 -82.77 -125.15
C ARG A 681 -2.61 -82.16 -125.96
N LYS A 682 -2.53 -80.88 -126.32
CA LYS A 682 -3.55 -80.20 -127.14
C LYS A 682 -3.67 -80.82 -128.54
N ALA A 683 -2.57 -81.14 -129.19
CA ALA A 683 -2.57 -81.73 -130.52
C ALA A 683 -3.04 -83.21 -130.50
N MET A 684 -2.84 -83.96 -129.40
CA MET A 684 -3.46 -85.29 -129.19
C MET A 684 -4.97 -85.24 -128.91
N LEU A 685 -5.47 -84.12 -128.33
CA LEU A 685 -6.88 -83.95 -127.96
C LEU A 685 -7.74 -83.29 -129.06
N THR A 686 -7.15 -82.70 -130.10
CA THR A 686 -7.89 -82.08 -131.21
C THR A 686 -8.04 -83.01 -132.42
N LYS A 687 -9.20 -83.68 -132.54
CA LYS A 687 -9.78 -84.06 -133.86
C LYS A 687 -10.29 -82.79 -134.56
N PRO A 688 -10.16 -82.66 -135.89
CA PRO A 688 -10.31 -81.39 -136.59
C PRO A 688 -11.77 -80.93 -136.66
N GLY A 689 -12.04 -79.68 -136.26
CA GLY A 689 -13.30 -79.02 -136.56
C GLY A 689 -13.64 -77.84 -135.64
N LEU A 690 -13.74 -76.64 -136.26
CA LEU A 690 -14.56 -75.48 -135.87
C LEU A 690 -14.07 -74.64 -134.66
N SER A 691 -13.40 -73.49 -134.88
CA SER A 691 -13.93 -72.15 -135.21
C SER A 691 -14.52 -71.43 -133.98
N TYR A 692 -13.85 -70.41 -133.41
CA TYR A 692 -14.06 -68.96 -133.69
C TYR A 692 -14.75 -68.25 -132.46
N PRO A 693 -14.77 -66.90 -132.35
CA PRO A 693 -13.85 -66.13 -131.51
C PRO A 693 -14.56 -65.25 -130.45
N GLY A 694 -13.75 -64.56 -129.62
CA GLY A 694 -14.08 -63.37 -128.83
C GLY A 694 -12.79 -62.72 -128.37
#